data_AF-A0A9W8DQW1-F1
#
_entry.id   AF-A0A9W8DQW1-F1
#
_cell.length_a   1.000
_cell.length_b   1.000
_cell.length_c   1.000
_cell.angle_alpha   90.00
_cell.angle_beta   90.00
_cell.angle_gamma   90.00
#
_symmetry.space_group_name_H-M   'P 1'
#
loop_
_entity.id
_entity.type
_entity.pdbx_description
1 polymer ?
#
loop_
_entity_poly.entity_id
_entity_poly.type
_entity_poly.pdbx_seq_one_letter_code
_entity_poly.pdbx_strand_id
1 'polypeptide(L)'
;MKVPELYALAAHETPGSPNSSGHSAAFSFEFFPPKTEQGLANLLARIVRMTELRPAFVDVTWGAGGSASDRTLELCRLIQAIPGVEVCMHLTCTNTTRESIDEALKEAKSMRIQNILALRGDPPRQTPPHSAADQPSFEYAVDLVRYIRAQYGDYFSVGVAGYPEGHPDASLTLARASPITQSFGSSLDNDPASRLREIRYLKAKVDAGADFIITQMFFDADRFVTWYKLCREQGITVPILPNILPPQQYQSFRRIAQLCQVKIPAKVLEDLEPIQLDDSAVKAYGERLVLDIMRTLQIRLGLRFFHFTTLNLESSVRRIVTELRSEEGQEPGDRKPSAGPAVTNRAIVAEQFLPRDGALLNDLVTAGAPSAVPAHQHRLQDTSAEVTWDDFPNGRWGDSSSPAFGDYAAYGGSVLPITSAQAIALWGRPTSRADLTDLFTRFLGGNSNSNLPQLSQAPPPRSDVPRRLPWALYDSLSAETSWIQPALLRLTTEHGLWTVASQPPVDGIRSDDPQVGWGPRGGLVYQKPFVEFFASTATFRALQVRFRADPWITYLAGNRHGEFVTSYGSDGTADGLIDSEGADDDSLANVLTWGIFPGKEVVQASLVDRAGFLSWKDEAFQVWQEWARLYPPTSQTSQLLNNVADDVWLVNVVYNDYRAPAARMFSNAFGVTKGTASFGKRHIKTHVLCKRCGNRAFHVQKKTCASCGYPSAKIRKYNWSEKAKRRKALGTGRMRYMKHIPSRAKNGFGLHKNSKAKAAAASE
;
A
#
# COMPACT_ATOMS: atom_id res chain seq x y z
N MET A 1 -27.76 20.04 8.31
CA MET A 1 -28.86 19.12 7.93
C MET A 1 -28.50 17.73 8.43
N LYS A 2 -29.49 16.94 8.90
CA LYS A 2 -29.21 15.60 9.43
C LYS A 2 -29.17 14.55 8.33
N VAL A 3 -28.35 13.51 8.48
CA VAL A 3 -28.20 12.43 7.48
C VAL A 3 -29.53 11.77 7.07
N PRO A 4 -30.49 11.45 7.97
CA PRO A 4 -31.77 10.89 7.55
C PRO A 4 -32.60 11.81 6.65
N GLU A 5 -32.50 13.13 6.84
CA GLU A 5 -33.17 14.13 6.00
C GLU A 5 -32.53 14.15 4.61
N LEU A 6 -31.20 14.14 4.54
CA LEU A 6 -30.44 14.01 3.30
C LEU A 6 -30.75 12.71 2.55
N TYR A 7 -30.88 11.60 3.29
CA TYR A 7 -31.28 10.31 2.73
C TYR A 7 -32.72 10.34 2.20
N ALA A 8 -33.64 10.95 2.93
CA ALA A 8 -35.02 11.12 2.50
C ALA A 8 -35.12 11.97 1.24
N LEU A 9 -34.34 13.04 1.11
CA LEU A 9 -34.26 13.83 -0.14
C LEU A 9 -33.78 12.98 -1.33
N ALA A 10 -32.83 12.07 -1.10
CA ALA A 10 -32.39 11.13 -2.13
C ALA A 10 -33.43 10.03 -2.45
N ALA A 11 -34.29 9.68 -1.49
CA ALA A 11 -35.30 8.63 -1.62
C ALA A 11 -36.68 9.13 -2.07
N HIS A 12 -37.01 10.40 -1.83
CA HIS A 12 -38.34 11.00 -1.98
C HIS A 12 -38.27 12.45 -2.50
N GLU A 13 -38.07 12.64 -3.80
CA GLU A 13 -38.71 13.76 -4.51
C GLU A 13 -39.94 13.24 -5.27
N THR A 14 -41.05 13.96 -5.10
CA THR A 14 -42.47 13.55 -5.22
C THR A 14 -42.92 12.90 -6.55
N PRO A 15 -43.83 11.89 -6.50
CA PRO A 15 -44.50 11.36 -7.68
C PRO A 15 -45.56 12.35 -8.18
N GLY A 16 -45.24 13.14 -9.20
CA GLY A 16 -46.19 14.14 -9.74
C GLY A 16 -45.99 14.56 -11.20
N SER A 17 -44.93 14.13 -11.89
CA SER A 17 -44.72 14.46 -13.31
C SER A 17 -44.64 13.17 -14.14
N PRO A 18 -45.52 12.96 -15.15
CA PRO A 18 -45.55 11.71 -15.93
C PRO A 18 -44.34 11.50 -16.87
N ASN A 19 -43.33 12.38 -16.86
CA ASN A 19 -42.26 12.41 -17.85
C ASN A 19 -40.82 12.44 -17.29
N SER A 20 -40.57 12.16 -16.00
CA SER A 20 -39.19 12.02 -15.48
C SER A 20 -38.82 10.56 -15.25
N SER A 21 -38.05 10.00 -16.17
CA SER A 21 -37.34 8.73 -15.99
C SER A 21 -36.25 8.86 -14.91
N GLY A 22 -36.41 8.18 -13.77
CA GLY A 22 -35.33 7.80 -12.82
C GLY A 22 -34.78 8.88 -11.87
N HIS A 23 -34.86 8.64 -10.56
CA HIS A 23 -34.22 9.45 -9.50
C HIS A 23 -32.70 9.25 -9.47
N SER A 24 -31.92 10.31 -9.22
CA SER A 24 -30.45 10.20 -9.22
C SER A 24 -29.85 9.73 -7.91
N ALA A 25 -28.73 9.03 -8.00
CA ALA A 25 -27.97 8.60 -6.85
C ALA A 25 -27.41 9.77 -6.02
N ALA A 26 -27.38 9.58 -4.69
CA ALA A 26 -26.77 10.49 -3.72
C ALA A 26 -25.49 9.87 -3.14
N PHE A 27 -24.53 10.72 -2.78
CA PHE A 27 -23.20 10.29 -2.37
C PHE A 27 -22.74 11.04 -1.12
N SER A 28 -21.97 10.37 -0.27
CA SER A 28 -21.13 11.02 0.75
C SER A 28 -19.70 10.52 0.66
N PHE A 29 -18.75 11.31 1.16
CA PHE A 29 -17.32 11.06 1.01
C PHE A 29 -16.63 11.06 2.37
N GLU A 30 -15.94 9.97 2.70
CA GLU A 30 -15.12 9.85 3.90
C GLU A 30 -13.68 10.28 3.66
N PHE A 31 -13.14 11.10 4.55
CA PHE A 31 -11.74 11.54 4.59
C PHE A 31 -11.14 11.29 5.97
N PHE A 32 -9.82 11.14 6.01
CA PHE A 32 -9.07 11.05 7.26
C PHE A 32 -8.15 12.28 7.45
N PRO A 33 -7.87 12.70 8.69
CA PRO A 33 -6.95 13.80 8.96
C PRO A 33 -5.53 13.52 8.43
N PRO A 34 -4.95 14.37 7.56
CA PRO A 34 -3.60 14.16 7.04
C PRO A 34 -2.51 14.17 8.13
N LYS A 35 -1.38 13.52 7.83
CA LYS A 35 -0.25 13.46 8.77
C LYS A 35 0.57 14.76 8.83
N THR A 36 0.56 15.56 7.76
CA THR A 36 1.39 16.75 7.56
C THR A 36 0.51 17.99 7.32
N GLU A 37 1.02 19.18 7.65
CA GLU A 37 0.32 20.45 7.39
C GLU A 37 0.11 20.67 5.87
N GLN A 38 1.12 20.34 5.07
CA GLN A 38 1.00 20.39 3.61
C GLN A 38 -0.08 19.43 3.10
N GLY A 39 -0.15 18.21 3.66
CA GLY A 39 -1.21 17.25 3.38
C GLY A 39 -2.60 17.78 3.75
N LEU A 40 -2.73 18.53 4.85
CA LEU A 40 -3.96 19.21 5.24
C LEU A 40 -4.38 20.28 4.22
N ALA A 41 -3.48 21.17 3.83
CA ALA A 41 -3.76 22.20 2.82
C ALA A 41 -4.20 21.56 1.48
N ASN A 42 -3.49 20.51 1.05
CA ASN A 42 -3.80 19.77 -0.17
C ASN A 42 -5.14 19.01 -0.07
N LEU A 43 -5.49 18.49 1.12
CA LEU A 43 -6.78 17.84 1.36
C LEU A 43 -7.93 18.84 1.23
N LEU A 44 -7.80 20.02 1.84
CA LEU A 44 -8.85 21.04 1.78
C LEU A 44 -9.10 21.50 0.34
N ALA A 45 -8.03 21.72 -0.43
CA ALA A 45 -8.14 22.02 -1.85
C ALA A 45 -8.87 20.90 -2.62
N ARG A 46 -8.60 19.63 -2.29
CA ARG A 46 -9.30 18.47 -2.88
C ARG A 46 -10.77 18.42 -2.48
N ILE A 47 -11.09 18.61 -1.20
CA ILE A 47 -12.47 18.62 -0.71
C ILE A 47 -13.28 19.71 -1.43
N VAL A 48 -12.70 20.91 -1.59
CA VAL A 48 -13.33 22.01 -2.36
C VAL A 48 -13.66 21.56 -3.78
N ARG A 49 -12.72 20.93 -4.52
CA ARG A 49 -13.01 20.39 -5.87
C ARG A 49 -14.09 19.29 -5.84
N MET A 50 -14.08 18.42 -4.83
CA MET A 50 -15.05 17.34 -4.70
C MET A 50 -16.46 17.84 -4.32
N THR A 51 -16.62 19.10 -3.88
CA THR A 51 -17.97 19.70 -3.70
C THR A 51 -18.75 19.82 -5.00
N GLU A 52 -18.09 19.87 -6.16
CA GLU A 52 -18.72 19.82 -7.49
C GLU A 52 -19.51 18.52 -7.70
N LEU A 53 -19.09 17.45 -7.02
CA LEU A 53 -19.79 16.17 -7.03
C LEU A 53 -21.03 16.20 -6.13
N ARG A 54 -21.37 17.32 -5.50
CA ARG A 54 -22.56 17.53 -4.66
C ARG A 54 -22.72 16.42 -3.61
N PRO A 55 -21.72 16.21 -2.74
CA PRO A 55 -21.88 15.27 -1.64
C PRO A 55 -23.03 15.72 -0.74
N ALA A 56 -23.85 14.79 -0.28
CA ALA A 56 -24.86 15.03 0.73
C ALA A 56 -24.22 15.42 2.06
N PHE A 57 -23.11 14.77 2.41
CA PHE A 57 -22.26 15.13 3.54
C PHE A 57 -20.83 14.63 3.31
N VAL A 58 -19.91 15.19 4.08
CA VAL A 58 -18.52 14.74 4.20
C VAL A 58 -18.35 14.09 5.57
N ASP A 59 -17.75 12.90 5.59
CA ASP A 59 -17.47 12.15 6.80
C ASP A 59 -15.99 12.26 7.15
N VAL A 60 -15.67 12.47 8.42
CA VAL A 60 -14.29 12.66 8.90
C VAL A 60 -13.97 11.62 9.95
N THR A 61 -12.93 10.82 9.69
CA THR A 61 -12.53 9.73 10.59
C THR A 61 -11.95 10.25 11.91
N TRP A 62 -12.04 9.41 12.94
CA TRP A 62 -11.50 9.65 14.27
C TRP A 62 -10.29 8.76 14.50
N GLY A 63 -9.13 9.36 14.81
CA GLY A 63 -7.88 8.62 15.02
C GLY A 63 -8.02 7.49 16.04
N ALA A 64 -7.43 6.33 15.74
CA ALA A 64 -7.49 5.16 16.62
C ALA A 64 -6.98 5.52 18.03
N GLY A 65 -7.85 5.33 19.04
CA GLY A 65 -7.57 5.64 20.43
C GLY A 65 -7.42 7.13 20.76
N GLY A 66 -7.99 8.03 19.95
CA GLY A 66 -7.94 9.48 20.20
C GLY A 66 -6.62 10.16 19.85
N SER A 67 -5.65 9.42 19.31
CA SER A 67 -4.30 9.93 18.98
C SER A 67 -4.27 11.07 17.95
N ALA A 68 -5.37 11.30 17.24
CA ALA A 68 -5.54 12.39 16.29
C ALA A 68 -6.84 13.20 16.52
N SER A 69 -7.41 13.20 17.73
CA SER A 69 -8.65 13.92 18.05
C SER A 69 -8.60 15.39 17.64
N ASP A 70 -7.48 16.05 17.93
CA ASP A 70 -7.29 17.48 17.65
C ASP A 70 -7.28 17.75 16.15
N ARG A 71 -6.63 16.88 15.36
CA ARG A 71 -6.60 16.97 13.90
C ARG A 71 -7.96 16.67 13.27
N THR A 72 -8.71 15.71 13.84
CA THR A 72 -10.09 15.46 13.42
C THR A 72 -10.97 16.68 13.68
N LEU A 73 -10.89 17.27 14.87
CA LEU A 73 -11.67 18.47 15.24
C LEU A 73 -11.29 19.68 14.38
N GLU A 74 -10.00 19.89 14.12
CA GLU A 74 -9.51 20.92 13.21
C GLU A 74 -10.03 20.74 11.78
N LEU A 75 -9.90 19.52 11.23
CA LEU A 75 -10.39 19.23 9.89
C LEU A 75 -11.91 19.40 9.79
N CYS A 76 -12.67 18.90 10.77
CA CYS A 76 -14.11 19.12 10.89
C CYS A 76 -14.47 20.61 10.90
N ARG A 77 -13.75 21.43 11.66
CA ARG A 77 -13.95 22.89 11.72
C ARG A 77 -13.76 23.55 10.35
N LEU A 78 -12.68 23.19 9.66
CA LEU A 78 -12.32 23.75 8.35
C LEU A 78 -13.33 23.33 7.27
N ILE A 79 -13.76 22.06 7.25
CA ILE A 79 -14.76 21.57 6.30
C ILE A 79 -16.14 22.18 6.58
N GLN A 80 -16.54 22.28 7.85
CA GLN A 80 -17.84 22.84 8.24
C GLN A 80 -17.99 24.32 7.86
N ALA A 81 -16.88 25.04 7.67
CA ALA A 81 -16.84 26.40 7.16
C ALA A 81 -17.08 26.48 5.63
N ILE A 82 -16.96 25.38 4.89
CA ILE A 82 -17.22 25.34 3.45
C ILE A 82 -18.74 25.42 3.21
N PRO A 83 -19.23 26.45 2.48
CA PRO A 83 -20.66 26.61 2.26
C PRO A 83 -21.31 25.41 1.57
N GLY A 84 -22.43 24.93 2.14
CA GLY A 84 -23.21 23.83 1.57
C GLY A 84 -22.63 22.43 1.82
N VAL A 85 -21.57 22.31 2.62
CA VAL A 85 -21.03 21.02 3.04
C VAL A 85 -21.46 20.72 4.48
N GLU A 86 -22.07 19.57 4.66
CA GLU A 86 -22.45 19.05 5.98
C GLU A 86 -21.37 18.07 6.45
N VAL A 87 -20.95 18.18 7.72
CA VAL A 87 -19.97 17.26 8.32
C VAL A 87 -20.66 16.17 9.13
N CYS A 88 -20.21 14.94 8.94
CA CYS A 88 -20.39 13.81 9.85
C CYS A 88 -19.05 13.53 10.52
N MET A 89 -19.00 13.61 11.85
CA MET A 89 -17.76 13.42 12.61
C MET A 89 -17.78 12.04 13.27
N HIS A 90 -16.76 11.23 13.02
CA HIS A 90 -16.57 9.98 13.77
C HIS A 90 -16.24 10.29 15.24
N LEU A 91 -16.69 9.41 16.13
CA LEU A 91 -16.32 9.48 17.55
C LEU A 91 -16.25 8.07 18.14
N THR A 92 -15.09 7.69 18.67
CA THR A 92 -14.88 6.39 19.33
C THR A 92 -15.02 6.51 20.84
N CYS A 93 -15.51 5.47 21.50
CA CYS A 93 -15.74 5.48 22.95
C CYS A 93 -14.77 4.63 23.78
N THR A 94 -13.95 3.78 23.16
CA THR A 94 -12.90 3.01 23.84
C THR A 94 -11.54 3.69 23.70
N ASN A 95 -10.70 3.55 24.73
CA ASN A 95 -9.37 4.18 24.82
C ASN A 95 -9.43 5.71 24.85
N THR A 96 -10.53 6.27 25.33
CA THR A 96 -10.70 7.69 25.60
C THR A 96 -11.39 7.86 26.95
N THR A 97 -11.24 9.04 27.55
CA THR A 97 -11.91 9.38 28.80
C THR A 97 -13.30 9.94 28.51
N ARG A 98 -14.18 9.91 29.51
CA ARG A 98 -15.51 10.53 29.38
C ARG A 98 -15.40 12.04 29.15
N GLU A 99 -14.44 12.67 29.81
CA GLU A 99 -14.15 14.09 29.70
C GLU A 99 -13.77 14.46 28.25
N SER A 100 -12.93 13.65 27.60
CA SER A 100 -12.55 13.84 26.20
C SER A 100 -13.76 13.71 25.26
N ILE A 101 -14.66 12.74 25.52
CA ILE A 101 -15.93 12.61 24.76
C ILE A 101 -16.82 13.85 24.97
N ASP A 102 -16.92 14.34 26.21
CA ASP A 102 -17.72 15.53 26.52
C ASP A 102 -17.17 16.78 25.84
N GLU A 103 -15.85 16.95 25.82
CA GLU A 103 -15.16 18.04 25.11
C GLU A 103 -15.41 17.95 23.61
N ALA A 104 -15.19 16.78 22.99
CA ALA A 104 -15.42 16.57 21.56
C ALA A 104 -16.87 16.86 21.14
N LEU A 105 -17.86 16.43 21.94
CA LEU A 105 -19.28 16.71 21.67
C LEU A 105 -19.64 18.20 21.86
N LYS A 106 -19.06 18.86 22.88
CA LYS A 106 -19.25 20.32 23.07
C LYS A 106 -18.65 21.10 21.90
N GLU A 107 -17.45 20.72 21.46
CA GLU A 107 -16.80 21.33 20.30
C GLU A 107 -17.60 21.11 19.02
N ALA A 108 -18.03 19.88 18.73
CA ALA A 108 -18.87 19.57 17.58
C ALA A 108 -20.14 20.44 17.56
N LYS A 109 -20.81 20.57 18.71
CA LYS A 109 -21.99 21.45 18.86
C LYS A 109 -21.66 22.92 18.66
N SER A 110 -20.52 23.40 19.17
CA SER A 110 -20.08 24.78 18.99
C SER A 110 -19.81 25.12 17.51
N MET A 111 -19.34 24.14 16.74
CA MET A 111 -19.13 24.22 15.29
C MET A 111 -20.41 24.01 14.49
N ARG A 112 -21.55 23.77 15.15
CA ARG A 112 -22.85 23.42 14.55
C ARG A 112 -22.84 22.11 13.76
N ILE A 113 -21.91 21.20 14.04
CA ILE A 113 -21.94 19.85 13.50
C ILE A 113 -23.14 19.13 14.09
N GLN A 114 -23.97 18.55 13.23
CA GLN A 114 -25.19 17.85 13.64
C GLN A 114 -25.11 16.35 13.43
N ASN A 115 -24.08 15.81 12.78
CA ASN A 115 -24.00 14.38 12.49
C ASN A 115 -22.77 13.77 13.18
N ILE A 116 -23.00 12.73 13.99
CA ILE A 116 -21.96 12.01 14.73
C ILE A 116 -22.05 10.53 14.35
N LEU A 117 -20.94 9.93 13.90
CA LEU A 117 -20.83 8.48 13.75
C LEU A 117 -20.27 7.88 15.04
N ALA A 118 -21.16 7.30 15.87
CA ALA A 118 -20.80 6.70 17.14
C ALA A 118 -20.20 5.31 16.94
N LEU A 119 -18.93 5.19 17.30
CA LEU A 119 -18.12 3.99 17.12
C LEU A 119 -17.61 3.49 18.47
N ARG A 120 -17.31 2.19 18.54
CA ARG A 120 -16.59 1.65 19.70
C ARG A 120 -15.15 2.17 19.69
N GLY A 121 -14.48 2.00 18.55
CA GLY A 121 -13.03 2.06 18.45
C GLY A 121 -12.43 0.66 18.52
N ASP A 122 -11.17 0.55 18.11
CA ASP A 122 -10.41 -0.69 18.23
C ASP A 122 -9.78 -0.83 19.62
N PRO A 123 -9.41 -2.05 20.03
CA PRO A 123 -8.62 -2.25 21.24
C PRO A 123 -7.35 -1.40 21.22
N PRO A 124 -6.88 -0.92 22.39
CA PRO A 124 -5.78 0.03 22.43
C PRO A 124 -4.50 -0.59 21.87
N ARG A 125 -3.77 0.21 21.07
CA ARG A 125 -2.45 -0.14 20.51
C ARG A 125 -1.35 -0.18 21.58
N GLN A 126 -1.64 0.20 22.83
CA GLN A 126 -0.73 0.12 23.98
C GLN A 126 -1.50 -0.41 25.20
N THR A 127 -0.81 -1.02 26.18
CA THR A 127 -1.39 -1.37 27.49
C THR A 127 -2.16 -0.16 28.03
N PRO A 128 -3.38 -0.32 28.60
CA PRO A 128 -4.26 0.80 28.86
C PRO A 128 -3.58 1.82 29.79
N PRO A 129 -3.66 3.13 29.53
CA PRO A 129 -3.36 4.11 30.54
C PRO A 129 -4.53 4.17 31.51
N HIS A 130 -4.81 3.10 32.27
CA HIS A 130 -5.63 3.13 33.49
C HIS A 130 -5.29 1.92 34.36
N SER A 131 -5.01 2.16 35.64
CA SER A 131 -5.03 1.14 36.69
C SER A 131 -6.38 0.45 36.71
N ALA A 132 -6.41 -0.83 37.09
CA ALA A 132 -7.63 -1.67 37.26
C ALA A 132 -8.66 -1.15 38.29
N ALA A 133 -8.57 0.12 38.70
CA ALA A 133 -9.41 0.79 39.69
C ALA A 133 -10.62 1.54 39.07
N ASP A 134 -10.57 1.92 37.79
CA ASP A 134 -11.68 2.63 37.14
C ASP A 134 -12.43 1.71 36.17
N GLN A 135 -13.73 1.47 36.41
CA GLN A 135 -14.57 0.81 35.42
C GLN A 135 -14.67 1.69 34.16
N PRO A 136 -14.57 1.13 32.94
CA PRO A 136 -14.68 1.92 31.73
C PRO A 136 -16.07 2.57 31.64
N SER A 137 -16.11 3.89 31.38
CA SER A 137 -17.37 4.64 31.20
C SER A 137 -18.17 4.18 29.98
N PHE A 138 -17.50 3.61 28.97
CA PHE A 138 -18.10 3.07 27.75
C PHE A 138 -17.40 1.77 27.35
N GLU A 139 -18.16 0.71 27.10
CA GLU A 139 -17.62 -0.59 26.67
C GLU A 139 -17.95 -0.86 25.20
N TYR A 140 -19.12 -0.39 24.77
CA TYR A 140 -19.70 -0.65 23.46
C TYR A 140 -20.19 0.64 22.79
N ALA A 141 -20.23 0.65 21.46
CA ALA A 141 -20.78 1.78 20.69
C ALA A 141 -22.22 2.15 21.10
N VAL A 142 -23.02 1.16 21.53
CA VAL A 142 -24.38 1.40 22.03
C VAL A 142 -24.40 2.29 23.29
N ASP A 143 -23.37 2.23 24.12
CA ASP A 143 -23.26 3.06 25.32
C ASP A 143 -23.05 4.53 24.94
N LEU A 144 -22.22 4.78 23.92
CA LEU A 144 -22.03 6.11 23.36
C LEU A 144 -23.31 6.67 22.73
N VAL A 145 -24.08 5.84 22.00
CA VAL A 145 -25.38 6.27 21.44
C VAL A 145 -26.32 6.72 22.56
N ARG A 146 -26.50 5.89 23.60
CA ARG A 146 -27.35 6.23 24.76
C ARG A 146 -26.87 7.50 25.45
N TYR A 147 -25.55 7.66 25.57
CA TYR A 147 -24.94 8.81 26.20
C TYR A 147 -25.22 10.11 25.45
N ILE A 148 -24.98 10.13 24.14
CA ILE A 148 -25.26 11.28 23.28
C ILE A 148 -26.75 11.64 23.37
N ARG A 149 -27.65 10.66 23.31
CA ARG A 149 -29.10 10.87 23.46
C ARG A 149 -29.47 11.44 24.82
N ALA A 150 -28.89 10.94 25.90
CA ALA A 150 -29.17 11.44 27.25
C ALA A 150 -28.68 12.88 27.46
N GLN A 151 -27.53 13.26 26.90
CA GLN A 151 -26.93 14.59 27.12
C GLN A 151 -27.43 15.65 26.13
N TYR A 152 -27.70 15.27 24.89
CA TYR A 152 -27.97 16.20 23.79
C TYR A 152 -29.34 16.00 23.13
N GLY A 153 -30.12 15.00 23.55
CA GLY A 153 -31.43 14.68 22.97
C GLY A 153 -31.34 14.47 21.46
N ASP A 154 -32.17 15.21 20.73
CA ASP A 154 -32.22 15.18 19.27
C ASP A 154 -31.36 16.26 18.61
N TYR A 155 -30.41 16.90 19.31
CA TYR A 155 -29.53 17.87 18.65
C TYR A 155 -28.69 17.19 17.56
N PHE A 156 -28.01 16.10 17.91
CA PHE A 156 -27.22 15.31 16.97
C PHE A 156 -28.10 14.28 16.25
N SER A 157 -27.81 14.02 14.99
CA SER A 157 -28.12 12.76 14.33
C SER A 157 -26.98 11.77 14.55
N VAL A 158 -27.32 10.57 15.02
CA VAL A 158 -26.31 9.60 15.45
C VAL A 158 -26.29 8.41 14.51
N GLY A 159 -25.20 8.24 13.77
CA GLY A 159 -24.94 7.06 12.96
C GLY A 159 -24.23 5.97 13.75
N VAL A 160 -24.33 4.72 13.29
CA VAL A 160 -23.53 3.59 13.80
C VAL A 160 -22.99 2.69 12.69
N ALA A 161 -21.88 1.99 12.94
CA ALA A 161 -21.32 1.04 11.96
C ALA A 161 -22.13 -0.26 11.85
N GLY A 162 -22.31 -0.79 10.64
CA GLY A 162 -22.86 -2.13 10.36
C GLY A 162 -21.85 -3.03 9.66
N TYR A 163 -21.86 -4.35 9.87
CA TYR A 163 -20.86 -5.26 9.32
C TYR A 163 -21.53 -6.34 8.47
N PRO A 164 -21.60 -6.18 7.13
CA PRO A 164 -22.29 -7.14 6.25
C PRO A 164 -21.74 -8.57 6.30
N GLU A 165 -20.44 -8.70 6.60
CA GLU A 165 -19.74 -9.99 6.69
C GLU A 165 -19.51 -10.47 8.13
N GLY A 166 -20.02 -9.72 9.12
CA GLY A 166 -19.79 -9.94 10.55
C GLY A 166 -18.62 -9.15 11.11
N HIS A 167 -18.62 -8.95 12.43
CA HIS A 167 -17.56 -8.22 13.12
C HIS A 167 -16.39 -9.18 13.44
N PRO A 168 -15.13 -8.78 13.16
CA PRO A 168 -13.91 -9.55 13.46
C PRO A 168 -13.85 -10.20 14.85
N ASP A 169 -14.22 -9.41 15.85
CA ASP A 169 -14.23 -9.80 17.26
C ASP A 169 -15.61 -10.35 17.66
N ALA A 170 -15.75 -11.68 17.60
CA ALA A 170 -16.96 -12.38 17.99
C ALA A 170 -17.34 -12.20 19.46
N SER A 171 -16.40 -11.83 20.34
CA SER A 171 -16.69 -11.64 21.78
C SER A 171 -17.61 -10.44 22.03
N LEU A 172 -17.61 -9.46 21.13
CA LEU A 172 -18.44 -8.26 21.23
C LEU A 172 -19.92 -8.50 20.95
N THR A 173 -20.25 -9.66 20.42
CA THR A 173 -21.64 -10.06 20.18
C THR A 173 -22.24 -10.82 21.37
N LEU A 174 -21.43 -11.14 22.39
CA LEU A 174 -21.76 -12.13 23.42
C LEU A 174 -22.11 -11.57 24.81
N ALA A 175 -21.75 -10.35 25.18
CA ALA A 175 -21.71 -10.02 26.62
C ALA A 175 -23.03 -9.55 27.25
N ARG A 176 -24.01 -9.01 26.50
CA ARG A 176 -25.21 -8.38 27.12
C ARG A 176 -26.56 -8.87 26.61
N ALA A 177 -26.60 -9.79 25.65
CA ALA A 177 -27.84 -10.39 25.17
C ALA A 177 -28.02 -11.81 25.76
N SER A 178 -28.48 -11.90 27.01
CA SER A 178 -28.90 -13.13 27.72
C SER A 178 -27.78 -14.02 28.33
N PRO A 179 -27.96 -14.62 29.52
CA PRO A 179 -26.92 -15.33 30.27
C PRO A 179 -26.66 -16.77 29.76
N ILE A 180 -26.30 -16.92 28.49
CA ILE A 180 -25.82 -18.20 27.94
C ILE A 180 -24.40 -17.98 27.40
N THR A 181 -23.43 -18.02 28.30
CA THR A 181 -22.01 -18.16 27.98
C THR A 181 -21.70 -19.62 27.67
N GLN A 182 -21.56 -19.96 26.39
CA GLN A 182 -20.70 -21.07 25.98
C GLN A 182 -19.83 -20.62 24.81
N SER A 183 -18.53 -20.76 25.01
CA SER A 183 -17.47 -20.51 24.03
C SER A 183 -17.60 -21.46 22.85
N PHE A 184 -17.89 -20.93 21.66
CA PHE A 184 -17.78 -21.68 20.41
C PHE A 184 -16.70 -21.07 19.52
N GLY A 185 -15.79 -21.94 19.06
CA GLY A 185 -14.58 -21.57 18.32
C GLY A 185 -14.84 -21.04 16.91
N SER A 186 -14.13 -19.97 16.57
CA SER A 186 -13.43 -19.65 15.31
C SER A 186 -13.91 -20.15 13.94
N SER A 187 -15.21 -20.37 13.72
CA SER A 187 -15.77 -20.48 12.36
C SER A 187 -17.13 -19.77 12.31
N LEU A 188 -17.08 -18.45 12.19
CA LEU A 188 -18.23 -17.53 12.26
C LEU A 188 -19.02 -17.43 10.95
N ASP A 189 -18.49 -17.98 9.86
CA ASP A 189 -18.94 -17.64 8.51
C ASP A 189 -20.25 -18.31 8.08
N ASN A 190 -20.61 -19.43 8.71
CA ASN A 190 -21.73 -20.27 8.26
C ASN A 190 -22.77 -20.59 9.32
N ASP A 191 -22.64 -20.12 10.57
CA ASP A 191 -23.67 -20.32 11.60
C ASP A 191 -24.78 -19.26 11.48
N PRO A 192 -26.03 -19.63 11.13
CA PRO A 192 -27.15 -18.70 11.11
C PRO A 192 -27.41 -18.03 12.47
N ALA A 193 -27.13 -18.71 13.58
CA ALA A 193 -27.35 -18.16 14.90
C ALA A 193 -26.37 -17.02 15.23
N SER A 194 -25.12 -17.11 14.76
CA SER A 194 -24.11 -16.04 14.90
C SER A 194 -24.49 -14.78 14.13
N ARG A 195 -24.88 -14.92 12.87
CA ARG A 195 -25.33 -13.78 12.05
C ARG A 195 -26.54 -13.08 12.66
N LEU A 196 -27.48 -13.85 13.22
CA LEU A 196 -28.64 -13.28 13.90
C LEU A 196 -28.25 -12.55 15.20
N ARG A 197 -27.26 -13.02 15.95
CA ARG A 197 -26.74 -12.33 17.15
C ARG A 197 -26.16 -10.96 16.78
N GLU A 198 -25.36 -10.88 15.73
CA GLU A 198 -24.77 -9.61 15.26
C GLU A 198 -25.84 -8.60 14.85
N ILE A 199 -26.86 -9.05 14.13
CA ILE A 199 -27.96 -8.16 13.70
C ILE A 199 -28.81 -7.73 14.89
N ARG A 200 -29.01 -8.58 15.91
CA ARG A 200 -29.66 -8.17 17.16
C ARG A 200 -28.87 -7.11 17.91
N TYR A 201 -27.53 -7.21 17.93
CA TYR A 201 -26.70 -6.17 18.53
C TYR A 201 -26.72 -4.87 17.71
N LEU A 202 -26.71 -4.94 16.37
CA LEU A 202 -26.94 -3.78 15.52
C LEU A 202 -28.30 -3.14 15.79
N LYS A 203 -29.35 -3.95 15.91
CA LYS A 203 -30.69 -3.49 16.31
C LYS A 203 -30.67 -2.82 17.68
N ALA A 204 -29.95 -3.35 18.66
CA ALA A 204 -29.83 -2.71 19.98
C ALA A 204 -29.20 -1.31 19.91
N LYS A 205 -28.29 -1.06 18.95
CA LYS A 205 -27.77 0.29 18.68
C LYS A 205 -28.81 1.23 18.07
N VAL A 206 -29.62 0.71 17.15
CA VAL A 206 -30.75 1.45 16.56
C VAL A 206 -31.80 1.77 17.61
N ASP A 207 -32.21 0.78 18.40
CA ASP A 207 -33.19 0.93 19.48
C ASP A 207 -32.70 1.87 20.60
N ALA A 208 -31.38 2.02 20.76
CA ALA A 208 -30.78 3.01 21.66
C ALA A 208 -30.86 4.45 21.14
N GLY A 209 -31.26 4.65 19.88
CA GLY A 209 -31.47 5.96 19.26
C GLY A 209 -30.52 6.29 18.11
N ALA A 210 -29.90 5.31 17.44
CA ALA A 210 -29.18 5.59 16.20
C ALA A 210 -30.16 5.86 15.04
N ASP A 211 -29.87 6.86 14.21
CA ASP A 211 -30.75 7.32 13.12
C ASP A 211 -30.38 6.78 11.75
N PHE A 212 -29.15 6.28 11.57
CA PHE A 212 -28.67 5.69 10.31
C PHE A 212 -27.51 4.73 10.56
N ILE A 213 -27.22 3.90 9.55
CA ILE A 213 -26.13 2.92 9.58
C ILE A 213 -25.21 3.18 8.38
N ILE A 214 -23.90 3.28 8.62
CA ILE A 214 -22.88 3.18 7.57
C ILE A 214 -22.27 1.78 7.67
N THR A 215 -22.19 1.05 6.56
CA THR A 215 -21.62 -0.31 6.60
C THR A 215 -20.09 -0.27 6.58
N GLN A 216 -19.45 -1.34 7.05
CA GLN A 216 -18.11 -1.70 6.63
C GLN A 216 -18.12 -1.94 5.11
N MET A 217 -17.00 -1.67 4.44
CA MET A 217 -16.80 -1.97 3.03
C MET A 217 -16.88 -3.48 2.74
N PHE A 218 -17.28 -3.83 1.53
CA PHE A 218 -17.48 -5.22 1.08
C PHE A 218 -17.25 -5.32 -0.42
N PHE A 219 -16.89 -6.51 -0.89
CA PHE A 219 -16.67 -6.80 -2.32
C PHE A 219 -17.59 -7.91 -2.86
N ASP A 220 -18.46 -8.45 -2.01
CA ASP A 220 -19.48 -9.45 -2.34
C ASP A 220 -20.88 -8.84 -2.20
N ALA A 221 -21.47 -8.47 -3.34
CA ALA A 221 -22.79 -7.85 -3.38
C ALA A 221 -23.91 -8.81 -2.93
N ASP A 222 -23.77 -10.12 -3.16
CA ASP A 222 -24.77 -11.12 -2.76
C ASP A 222 -24.84 -11.22 -1.23
N ARG A 223 -23.68 -11.27 -0.57
CA ARG A 223 -23.62 -11.30 0.90
C ARG A 223 -24.21 -10.03 1.51
N PHE A 224 -23.94 -8.86 0.91
CA PHE A 224 -24.58 -7.61 1.33
C PHE A 224 -26.11 -7.67 1.19
N VAL A 225 -26.62 -8.13 0.05
CA VAL A 225 -28.07 -8.24 -0.20
C VAL A 225 -28.75 -9.14 0.82
N THR A 226 -28.15 -10.28 1.15
CA THR A 226 -28.67 -11.18 2.19
C THR A 226 -28.68 -10.52 3.55
N TRP A 227 -27.57 -9.85 3.93
CA TRP A 227 -27.47 -9.15 5.20
C TRP A 227 -28.49 -8.00 5.33
N TYR A 228 -28.67 -7.22 4.25
CA TYR A 228 -29.63 -6.12 4.22
C TYR A 228 -31.06 -6.62 4.44
N LYS A 229 -31.46 -7.68 3.75
CA LYS A 229 -32.80 -8.29 3.92
C LYS A 229 -33.01 -8.77 5.36
N LEU A 230 -32.01 -9.42 5.95
CA LEU A 230 -32.08 -9.88 7.33
C LEU A 230 -32.18 -8.71 8.33
N CYS A 231 -31.50 -7.58 8.07
CA CYS A 231 -31.68 -6.36 8.88
C CYS A 231 -33.13 -5.86 8.84
N ARG A 232 -33.74 -5.83 7.65
CA ARG A 232 -35.15 -5.44 7.48
C ARG A 232 -36.10 -6.42 8.18
N GLU A 233 -35.87 -7.73 8.07
CA GLU A 233 -36.64 -8.76 8.77
C GLU A 233 -36.58 -8.63 10.30
N GLN A 234 -35.46 -8.16 10.86
CA GLN A 234 -35.31 -7.89 12.29
C GLN A 234 -35.91 -6.53 12.71
N GLY A 235 -36.52 -5.78 11.81
CA GLY A 235 -37.18 -4.50 12.10
C GLY A 235 -36.23 -3.31 12.19
N ILE A 236 -35.03 -3.39 11.59
CA ILE A 236 -34.17 -2.21 11.41
C ILE A 236 -34.74 -1.40 10.25
N THR A 237 -35.28 -0.22 10.53
CA THR A 237 -35.96 0.64 9.54
C THR A 237 -35.18 1.89 9.15
N VAL A 238 -34.16 2.26 9.93
CA VAL A 238 -33.28 3.40 9.62
C VAL A 238 -32.55 3.23 8.28
N PRO A 239 -32.12 4.34 7.65
CA PRO A 239 -31.27 4.30 6.47
C PRO A 239 -30.01 3.45 6.68
N ILE A 240 -29.65 2.67 5.66
CA ILE A 240 -28.42 1.88 5.61
C ILE A 240 -27.64 2.35 4.38
N LEU A 241 -26.48 2.96 4.60
CA LEU A 241 -25.59 3.49 3.59
C LEU A 241 -24.49 2.47 3.30
N PRO A 242 -24.48 1.81 2.13
CA PRO A 242 -23.40 0.91 1.73
C PRO A 242 -22.11 1.72 1.57
N ASN A 243 -21.06 1.32 2.28
CA ASN A 243 -19.74 1.91 2.13
C ASN A 243 -18.96 1.24 0.98
N ILE A 244 -18.52 2.04 0.03
CA ILE A 244 -17.86 1.64 -1.21
C ILE A 244 -16.41 2.11 -1.18
N LEU A 245 -15.49 1.16 -1.35
CA LEU A 245 -14.06 1.43 -1.50
C LEU A 245 -13.61 0.99 -2.90
N PRO A 246 -13.28 1.91 -3.82
CA PRO A 246 -12.70 1.56 -5.12
C PRO A 246 -11.26 1.04 -4.96
N PRO A 247 -10.93 -0.19 -5.40
CA PRO A 247 -9.54 -0.64 -5.46
C PRO A 247 -8.71 0.22 -6.44
N GLN A 248 -7.63 0.84 -5.96
CA GLN A 248 -6.78 1.70 -6.81
C GLN A 248 -5.37 1.12 -7.03
N GLN A 249 -4.84 0.38 -6.05
CA GLN A 249 -3.52 -0.25 -6.09
C GLN A 249 -3.61 -1.64 -5.48
N TYR A 250 -2.96 -2.65 -6.07
CA TYR A 250 -3.15 -4.05 -5.67
C TYR A 250 -2.72 -4.31 -4.22
N GLN A 251 -1.54 -3.84 -3.83
CA GLN A 251 -0.98 -4.09 -2.50
C GLN A 251 -1.77 -3.35 -1.41
N SER A 252 -2.12 -2.08 -1.65
CA SER A 252 -2.92 -1.25 -0.74
C SER A 252 -4.31 -1.85 -0.54
N PHE A 253 -4.96 -2.29 -1.63
CA PHE A 253 -6.25 -2.98 -1.60
C PHE A 253 -6.19 -4.24 -0.73
N ARG A 254 -5.20 -5.12 -0.95
CA ARG A 254 -5.03 -6.34 -0.15
C ARG A 254 -4.79 -6.04 1.33
N ARG A 255 -3.97 -5.02 1.63
CA ARG A 255 -3.68 -4.59 3.00
C ARG A 255 -4.93 -4.10 3.72
N ILE A 256 -5.71 -3.22 3.09
CA ILE A 256 -6.94 -2.68 3.69
C ILE A 256 -7.97 -3.79 3.93
N ALA A 257 -8.19 -4.66 2.93
CA ALA A 257 -9.08 -5.80 3.08
C ALA A 257 -8.67 -6.72 4.24
N GLN A 258 -7.36 -6.94 4.43
CA GLN A 258 -6.85 -7.73 5.54
C GLN A 258 -7.01 -7.03 6.90
N LEU A 259 -6.70 -5.73 7.00
CA LEU A 259 -6.84 -4.96 8.24
C LEU A 259 -8.28 -4.93 8.74
N CYS A 260 -9.23 -4.74 7.81
CA CYS A 260 -10.66 -4.74 8.10
C CYS A 260 -11.29 -6.13 8.12
N GLN A 261 -10.51 -7.18 7.84
CA GLN A 261 -10.95 -8.57 7.72
C GLN A 261 -12.14 -8.78 6.76
N VAL A 262 -12.16 -8.00 5.68
CA VAL A 262 -13.15 -8.09 4.59
C VAL A 262 -12.72 -9.18 3.62
N LYS A 263 -13.66 -10.01 3.16
CA LYS A 263 -13.33 -11.05 2.18
C LYS A 263 -13.37 -10.50 0.77
N ILE A 264 -12.32 -10.81 0.03
CA ILE A 264 -12.22 -10.51 -1.39
C ILE A 264 -12.70 -11.76 -2.15
N PRO A 265 -13.70 -11.66 -3.04
CA PRO A 265 -14.11 -12.79 -3.87
C PRO A 265 -12.93 -13.34 -4.68
N ALA A 266 -12.83 -14.66 -4.81
CA ALA A 266 -11.72 -15.31 -5.53
C ALA A 266 -11.55 -14.76 -6.95
N LYS A 267 -12.66 -14.53 -7.65
CA LYS A 267 -12.68 -13.96 -9.00
C LYS A 267 -12.03 -12.57 -9.08
N VAL A 268 -12.21 -11.74 -8.04
CA VAL A 268 -11.60 -10.40 -7.98
C VAL A 268 -10.07 -10.52 -7.88
N LEU A 269 -9.58 -11.45 -7.07
CA LEU A 269 -8.14 -11.71 -6.98
C LEU A 269 -7.57 -12.29 -8.28
N GLU A 270 -8.25 -13.27 -8.88
CA GLU A 270 -7.86 -13.87 -10.16
C GLU A 270 -7.75 -12.85 -11.29
N ASP A 271 -8.62 -11.84 -11.31
CA ASP A 271 -8.60 -10.77 -12.31
C ASP A 271 -7.50 -9.73 -12.06
N LEU A 272 -7.21 -9.45 -10.79
CA LEU A 272 -6.23 -8.45 -10.39
C LEU A 272 -4.79 -8.96 -10.45
N GLU A 273 -4.55 -10.25 -10.20
CA GLU A 273 -3.20 -10.85 -10.18
C GLU A 273 -2.40 -10.62 -11.47
N PRO A 274 -2.96 -10.76 -12.68
CA PRO A 274 -2.22 -10.50 -13.93
C PRO A 274 -1.83 -9.03 -14.14
N ILE A 275 -2.54 -8.10 -13.49
CA ILE A 275 -2.35 -6.65 -13.64
C ILE A 275 -1.79 -5.99 -12.37
N GLN A 276 -1.35 -6.78 -11.39
CA GLN A 276 -0.96 -6.30 -10.06
C GLN A 276 0.20 -5.29 -10.03
N LEU A 277 0.94 -5.15 -11.14
CA LEU A 277 2.05 -4.20 -11.31
C LEU A 277 1.68 -3.01 -12.23
N ASP A 278 0.44 -2.94 -12.70
CA ASP A 278 -0.09 -1.85 -13.52
C ASP A 278 -1.21 -1.15 -12.74
N ASP A 279 -0.85 -0.15 -11.94
CA ASP A 279 -1.78 0.61 -11.10
C ASP A 279 -2.92 1.25 -11.92
N SER A 280 -2.64 1.68 -13.16
CA SER A 280 -3.67 2.24 -14.04
C SER A 280 -4.69 1.17 -14.43
N ALA A 281 -4.26 -0.06 -14.70
CA ALA A 281 -5.16 -1.17 -14.99
C ALA A 281 -5.94 -1.62 -13.75
N VAL A 282 -5.28 -1.67 -12.58
CA VAL A 282 -5.93 -2.00 -11.29
C VAL A 282 -7.03 -0.99 -10.96
N LYS A 283 -6.73 0.31 -11.08
CA LYS A 283 -7.68 1.40 -10.86
C LYS A 283 -8.90 1.30 -11.79
N ALA A 284 -8.65 1.08 -13.08
CA ALA A 284 -9.73 0.90 -14.05
C ALA A 284 -10.58 -0.36 -13.77
N TYR A 285 -9.98 -1.43 -13.25
CA TYR A 285 -10.71 -2.61 -12.79
C TYR A 285 -11.55 -2.29 -11.54
N GLY A 286 -10.97 -1.62 -10.55
CA GLY A 286 -11.64 -1.25 -9.31
C GLY A 286 -12.85 -0.38 -9.52
N GLU A 287 -12.77 0.61 -10.43
CA GLU A 287 -13.90 1.45 -10.83
C GLU A 287 -15.06 0.64 -11.41
N ARG A 288 -14.77 -0.30 -12.33
CA ARG A 288 -15.80 -1.19 -12.90
C ARG A 288 -16.42 -2.09 -11.83
N LEU A 289 -15.60 -2.68 -10.97
CA LEU A 289 -16.05 -3.57 -9.89
C LEU A 289 -17.07 -2.88 -8.99
N VAL A 290 -16.77 -1.66 -8.53
CA VAL A 290 -17.67 -0.96 -7.61
C VAL A 290 -18.92 -0.44 -8.31
N LEU A 291 -18.83 -0.01 -9.57
CA LEU A 291 -20.01 0.32 -10.39
C LEU A 291 -20.95 -0.90 -10.51
N ASP A 292 -20.42 -2.09 -10.78
CA ASP A 292 -21.23 -3.32 -10.89
C ASP A 292 -21.88 -3.70 -9.54
N ILE A 293 -21.17 -3.51 -8.43
CA ILE A 293 -21.74 -3.66 -7.08
C ILE A 293 -22.87 -2.66 -6.87
N MET A 294 -22.64 -1.38 -7.12
CA MET A 294 -23.64 -0.32 -6.91
C MET A 294 -24.89 -0.55 -7.77
N ARG A 295 -24.73 -0.88 -9.05
CA ARG A 295 -25.83 -1.25 -9.97
C ARG A 295 -26.60 -2.47 -9.43
N THR A 296 -25.90 -3.48 -8.91
CA THR A 296 -26.55 -4.65 -8.31
C THR A 296 -27.40 -4.27 -7.10
N LEU A 297 -26.90 -3.41 -6.22
CA LEU A 297 -27.64 -2.93 -5.04
C LEU A 297 -28.83 -2.04 -5.41
N GLN A 298 -28.66 -1.18 -6.41
CA GLN A 298 -29.74 -0.39 -6.99
C GLN A 298 -30.87 -1.29 -7.51
N ILE A 299 -30.54 -2.30 -8.32
CA ILE A 299 -31.52 -3.19 -8.96
C ILE A 299 -32.22 -4.09 -7.92
N ARG A 300 -31.45 -4.66 -6.98
CA ARG A 300 -31.98 -5.71 -6.09
C ARG A 300 -32.60 -5.19 -4.80
N LEU A 301 -32.20 -4.01 -4.35
CA LEU A 301 -32.62 -3.42 -3.08
C LEU A 301 -33.25 -2.02 -3.22
N GLY A 302 -33.14 -1.39 -4.39
CA GLY A 302 -33.60 -0.02 -4.59
C GLY A 302 -32.73 1.04 -3.91
N LEU A 303 -31.50 0.70 -3.50
CA LEU A 303 -30.61 1.64 -2.81
C LEU A 303 -30.05 2.68 -3.79
N ARG A 304 -30.18 3.95 -3.43
CA ARG A 304 -29.70 5.10 -4.24
C ARG A 304 -28.69 5.98 -3.52
N PHE A 305 -28.41 5.73 -2.23
CA PHE A 305 -27.41 6.47 -1.48
C PHE A 305 -26.19 5.58 -1.25
N PHE A 306 -25.01 6.04 -1.66
CA PHE A 306 -23.74 5.35 -1.44
C PHE A 306 -22.75 6.22 -0.68
N HIS A 307 -22.07 5.63 0.29
CA HIS A 307 -21.01 6.28 1.04
C HIS A 307 -19.66 5.81 0.47
N PHE A 308 -18.74 6.71 0.14
CA PHE A 308 -17.44 6.34 -0.39
C PHE A 308 -16.35 6.52 0.65
N THR A 309 -15.58 5.46 0.86
CA THR A 309 -14.24 5.55 1.46
C THR A 309 -13.28 6.06 0.39
N THR A 310 -12.87 7.33 0.48
CA THR A 310 -12.07 7.96 -0.57
C THR A 310 -10.57 7.64 -0.46
N LEU A 311 -10.11 7.26 0.74
CA LEU A 311 -8.69 7.22 1.11
C LEU A 311 -7.98 8.56 0.86
N ASN A 312 -8.69 9.68 1.02
CA ASN A 312 -8.27 11.02 0.63
C ASN A 312 -7.96 11.18 -0.87
N LEU A 313 -8.36 10.26 -1.75
CA LEU A 313 -8.17 10.34 -3.21
C LEU A 313 -9.45 10.79 -3.93
N GLU A 314 -9.31 11.35 -5.14
CA GLU A 314 -10.41 12.01 -5.86
C GLU A 314 -10.84 11.28 -7.15
N SER A 315 -9.86 10.91 -7.98
CA SER A 315 -10.02 10.54 -9.38
C SER A 315 -10.99 9.38 -9.62
N SER A 316 -10.82 8.24 -8.92
CA SER A 316 -11.74 7.10 -9.10
C SER A 316 -13.14 7.42 -8.60
N VAL A 317 -13.27 8.10 -7.46
CA VAL A 317 -14.58 8.51 -6.91
C VAL A 317 -15.29 9.45 -7.89
N ARG A 318 -14.59 10.47 -8.40
CA ARG A 318 -15.11 11.39 -9.42
C ARG A 318 -15.58 10.64 -10.66
N ARG A 319 -14.76 9.72 -11.19
CA ARG A 319 -15.12 8.94 -12.38
C ARG A 319 -16.36 8.08 -12.16
N ILE A 320 -16.43 7.35 -11.05
CA ILE A 320 -17.59 6.49 -10.71
C ILE A 320 -18.86 7.34 -10.57
N VAL A 321 -18.79 8.46 -9.83
CA VAL A 321 -19.93 9.35 -9.61
C VAL A 321 -20.41 9.96 -10.93
N THR A 322 -19.48 10.44 -11.77
CA THR A 322 -19.82 11.01 -13.08
C THR A 322 -20.42 9.96 -14.02
N GLU A 323 -19.88 8.74 -14.06
CA GLU A 323 -20.42 7.65 -14.89
C GLU A 323 -21.85 7.30 -14.47
N LEU A 324 -22.09 7.09 -13.16
CA LEU A 324 -23.41 6.72 -12.67
C LEU A 324 -24.45 7.83 -12.93
N ARG A 325 -24.06 9.11 -12.77
CA ARG A 325 -24.94 10.25 -13.08
C ARG A 325 -25.24 10.40 -14.57
N SER A 326 -24.25 10.15 -15.42
CA SER A 326 -24.42 10.18 -16.87
C SER A 326 -25.41 9.10 -17.33
N GLU A 327 -25.37 7.90 -16.74
CA GLU A 327 -26.33 6.82 -17.00
C GLU A 327 -27.75 7.18 -16.58
N GLU A 328 -27.89 7.99 -15.53
CA GLU A 328 -29.16 8.52 -15.03
C GLU A 328 -29.68 9.73 -15.82
N GLY A 329 -29.00 10.10 -16.93
CA GLY A 329 -29.41 11.23 -17.79
C GLY A 329 -29.15 12.61 -17.17
N GLN A 330 -28.29 12.69 -16.16
CA GLN A 330 -27.83 13.94 -15.59
C GLN A 330 -26.60 14.45 -16.36
N GLU A 331 -26.84 15.25 -17.39
CA GLU A 331 -25.78 16.10 -17.97
C GLU A 331 -25.17 16.96 -16.85
N PRO A 332 -23.85 17.22 -16.85
CA PRO A 332 -23.21 18.19 -15.96
C PRO A 332 -23.74 19.58 -16.34
N GLY A 333 -24.91 19.92 -15.83
CA GLY A 333 -25.60 21.14 -16.22
C GLY A 333 -24.77 22.35 -15.83
N ASP A 334 -24.56 23.23 -16.81
CA ASP A 334 -24.16 24.64 -16.74
C ASP A 334 -25.12 25.51 -15.88
N ARG A 335 -25.74 24.92 -14.86
CA ARG A 335 -26.45 25.65 -13.83
C ARG A 335 -25.40 26.25 -12.91
N LYS A 336 -25.06 27.52 -13.15
CA LYS A 336 -24.61 28.43 -12.07
C LYS A 336 -25.38 28.06 -10.80
N PRO A 337 -24.74 27.96 -9.63
CA PRO A 337 -25.40 27.56 -8.40
C PRO A 337 -26.67 28.41 -8.25
N SER A 338 -27.82 27.79 -8.55
CA SER A 338 -29.09 28.42 -8.31
C SER A 338 -29.14 28.54 -6.81
N ALA A 339 -29.30 29.77 -6.32
CA ALA A 339 -29.62 30.04 -4.94
C ALA A 339 -30.89 29.26 -4.59
N GLY A 340 -30.73 28.00 -4.18
CA GLY A 340 -31.71 27.28 -3.39
C GLY A 340 -31.92 28.06 -2.11
N PRO A 341 -33.03 27.81 -1.39
CA PRO A 341 -33.40 28.59 -0.22
C PRO A 341 -32.16 28.67 0.68
N ALA A 342 -31.72 29.90 0.95
CA ALA A 342 -30.53 30.17 1.72
C ALA A 342 -30.62 29.43 3.05
N VAL A 343 -30.00 28.25 3.15
CA VAL A 343 -29.70 27.63 4.42
C VAL A 343 -28.58 28.51 4.99
N THR A 344 -28.99 29.32 5.94
CA THR A 344 -28.25 30.42 6.55
C THR A 344 -27.02 29.92 7.32
N ASN A 345 -25.93 29.62 6.62
CA ASN A 345 -24.58 29.73 7.17
C ASN A 345 -23.84 30.99 6.67
N ARG A 346 -24.60 31.99 6.19
CA ARG A 346 -24.14 33.38 6.04
C ARG A 346 -24.70 34.23 7.17
N ALA A 347 -24.09 34.16 8.36
CA ALA A 347 -23.99 35.25 9.32
C ALA A 347 -23.30 34.75 10.60
N ILE A 348 -22.15 35.36 10.90
CA ILE A 348 -21.36 35.27 12.14
C ILE A 348 -20.62 33.94 12.34
N VAL A 349 -19.62 33.67 11.49
CA VAL A 349 -18.33 33.26 12.06
C VAL A 349 -17.79 34.55 12.66
N ALA A 350 -17.92 34.71 13.98
CA ALA A 350 -17.32 35.86 14.64
C ALA A 350 -15.83 35.85 14.29
N GLU A 351 -15.26 37.01 13.95
CA GLU A 351 -13.82 37.23 13.72
C GLU A 351 -12.93 36.68 14.85
N GLN A 352 -13.51 36.25 15.96
CA GLN A 352 -12.88 35.66 17.13
C GLN A 352 -12.57 34.16 17.03
N PHE A 353 -13.06 33.43 16.01
CA PHE A 353 -12.86 31.96 15.89
C PHE A 353 -12.10 31.50 14.65
N LEU A 354 -11.59 32.43 13.82
CA LEU A 354 -10.53 32.11 12.88
C LEU A 354 -9.20 32.14 13.66
N PRO A 355 -8.29 31.16 13.45
CA PRO A 355 -6.89 31.35 13.83
C PRO A 355 -6.39 32.70 13.30
N ARG A 356 -5.38 33.30 13.92
CA ARG A 356 -4.70 34.50 13.37
C ARG A 356 -4.17 34.28 11.94
N ASP A 357 -4.18 33.03 11.45
CA ASP A 357 -3.86 32.59 10.10
C ASP A 357 -5.09 32.25 9.25
N GLY A 358 -6.17 33.03 9.33
CA GLY A 358 -7.34 32.95 8.45
C GLY A 358 -7.08 33.22 6.94
N ALA A 359 -5.81 33.30 6.54
CA ALA A 359 -5.38 33.48 5.15
C ALA A 359 -5.67 32.25 4.30
N LEU A 360 -5.41 31.03 4.80
CA LEU A 360 -5.48 29.81 3.97
C LEU A 360 -6.89 29.52 3.43
N LEU A 361 -7.93 29.66 4.27
CA LEU A 361 -9.31 29.41 3.87
C LEU A 361 -9.84 30.53 2.96
N ASN A 362 -9.50 31.79 3.25
CA ASN A 362 -9.85 32.92 2.40
C ASN A 362 -9.15 32.83 1.04
N ASP A 363 -7.88 32.43 0.98
CA ASP A 363 -7.11 32.25 -0.25
C ASP A 363 -7.67 31.09 -1.08
N LEU A 364 -8.05 29.96 -0.46
CA LEU A 364 -8.67 28.83 -1.15
C LEU A 364 -10.10 29.14 -1.66
N VAL A 365 -10.89 29.90 -0.89
CA VAL A 365 -12.26 30.30 -1.27
C VAL A 365 -12.25 31.44 -2.31
N THR A 366 -11.27 32.35 -2.26
CA THR A 366 -11.11 33.42 -3.27
C THR A 366 -10.37 32.96 -4.53
N ALA A 367 -9.46 31.98 -4.45
CA ALA A 367 -8.89 31.32 -5.64
C ALA A 367 -9.92 30.45 -6.39
N GLY A 368 -11.04 30.12 -5.74
CA GLY A 368 -12.23 29.53 -6.38
C GLY A 368 -13.07 30.52 -7.20
N ALA A 369 -12.77 31.82 -7.17
CA ALA A 369 -13.30 32.78 -8.14
C ALA A 369 -12.36 32.84 -9.35
N PRO A 370 -12.86 32.78 -10.60
CA PRO A 370 -12.02 32.68 -11.78
C PRO A 370 -11.22 33.97 -11.99
N SER A 371 -10.04 34.07 -11.37
CA SER A 371 -9.05 35.11 -11.64
C SER A 371 -8.04 34.57 -12.63
N ALA A 372 -8.33 34.80 -13.91
CA ALA A 372 -7.41 34.93 -15.03
C ALA A 372 -6.11 34.10 -14.99
N VAL A 373 -6.22 32.78 -15.13
CA VAL A 373 -5.22 32.02 -15.89
C VAL A 373 -5.45 32.36 -17.38
N PRO A 374 -4.44 32.77 -18.17
CA PRO A 374 -4.64 33.18 -19.55
C PRO A 374 -5.35 32.08 -20.36
N ALA A 375 -6.45 32.46 -21.02
CA ALA A 375 -7.42 31.59 -21.70
C ALA A 375 -6.90 30.87 -22.97
N HIS A 376 -5.62 30.50 -23.02
CA HIS A 376 -5.03 29.77 -24.14
C HIS A 376 -4.75 28.28 -23.87
N GLN A 377 -5.00 27.77 -22.65
CA GLN A 377 -4.81 26.34 -22.32
C GLN A 377 -6.07 25.48 -22.36
N HIS A 378 -7.27 26.06 -22.33
CA HIS A 378 -8.52 25.31 -22.17
C HIS A 378 -9.07 24.62 -23.43
N ARG A 379 -8.33 24.61 -24.57
CA ARG A 379 -8.83 24.01 -25.83
C ARG A 379 -8.05 22.78 -26.32
N LEU A 380 -7.15 22.23 -25.50
CA LEU A 380 -6.39 21.02 -25.82
C LEU A 380 -6.26 20.01 -24.65
N GLN A 381 -7.07 20.15 -23.59
CA GLN A 381 -6.83 19.49 -22.29
C GLN A 381 -7.52 18.14 -22.04
N ASP A 382 -8.05 17.45 -23.06
CA ASP A 382 -8.82 16.20 -22.83
C ASP A 382 -8.13 14.91 -23.34
N THR A 383 -6.82 14.94 -23.63
CA THR A 383 -6.11 13.76 -24.19
C THR A 383 -4.74 13.44 -23.62
N SER A 384 -4.24 14.16 -22.62
CA SER A 384 -3.00 13.80 -21.91
C SER A 384 -3.25 13.84 -20.40
N ALA A 385 -3.32 12.66 -19.78
CA ALA A 385 -3.45 12.54 -18.33
C ALA A 385 -2.21 13.13 -17.64
N GLU A 386 -2.35 14.33 -17.07
CA GLU A 386 -1.39 14.92 -16.15
C GLU A 386 -1.27 14.04 -14.90
N VAL A 387 -0.05 13.91 -14.36
CA VAL A 387 0.22 13.14 -13.14
C VAL A 387 -0.34 13.92 -11.95
N THR A 388 -1.24 13.29 -11.19
CA THR A 388 -1.86 13.87 -9.99
C THR A 388 -1.35 13.17 -8.72
N TRP A 389 -1.62 13.71 -7.53
CA TRP A 389 -1.30 13.03 -6.25
C TRP A 389 -1.93 11.63 -6.13
N ASP A 390 -3.01 11.38 -6.87
CA ASP A 390 -3.69 10.08 -6.90
C ASP A 390 -2.90 9.01 -7.67
N ASP A 391 -1.84 9.40 -8.38
CA ASP A 391 -0.98 8.50 -9.15
C ASP A 391 0.28 8.07 -8.38
N PHE A 392 0.49 8.60 -7.17
CA PHE A 392 1.58 8.18 -6.28
C PHE A 392 1.12 7.03 -5.35
N PRO A 393 2.01 6.10 -4.96
CA PRO A 393 1.69 5.12 -3.94
C PRO A 393 1.33 5.79 -2.63
N ASN A 394 0.18 5.42 -2.05
CA ASN A 394 -0.17 5.90 -0.73
C ASN A 394 0.74 5.22 0.33
N GLY A 395 1.20 6.00 1.31
CA GLY A 395 2.00 5.49 2.43
C GLY A 395 3.49 5.78 2.32
N ARG A 396 4.32 4.80 2.71
CA ARG A 396 5.74 4.96 3.02
C ARG A 396 6.62 5.55 1.90
N TRP A 397 6.31 5.24 0.64
CA TRP A 397 7.14 5.61 -0.52
C TRP A 397 6.49 6.67 -1.41
N GLY A 398 5.35 7.20 -0.98
CA GLY A 398 4.65 8.29 -1.66
C GLY A 398 5.17 9.65 -1.24
N ASP A 399 4.71 10.67 -1.95
CA ASP A 399 4.92 12.07 -1.61
C ASP A 399 4.24 12.41 -0.27
N SER A 400 5.00 12.90 0.71
CA SER A 400 4.49 13.28 2.03
C SER A 400 3.60 14.53 2.03
N SER A 401 3.60 15.29 0.93
CA SER A 401 2.62 16.35 0.67
C SER A 401 1.26 15.79 0.23
N SER A 402 1.18 14.51 -0.18
CA SER A 402 -0.08 13.89 -0.54
C SER A 402 -1.02 13.88 0.68
N PRO A 403 -2.28 14.30 0.52
CA PRO A 403 -3.29 14.17 1.59
C PRO A 403 -3.52 12.74 2.08
N ALA A 404 -3.19 11.75 1.23
CA ALA A 404 -3.34 10.34 1.55
C ALA A 404 -2.08 9.75 2.22
N PHE A 405 -1.08 10.57 2.53
CA PHE A 405 0.19 10.13 3.07
C PHE A 405 0.04 9.49 4.46
N GLY A 406 0.56 8.26 4.57
CA GLY A 406 0.92 7.62 5.82
C GLY A 406 -0.20 7.13 6.73
N ASP A 407 -1.50 7.30 6.43
CA ASP A 407 -2.56 6.88 7.36
C ASP A 407 -3.37 5.66 6.90
N TYR A 408 -2.72 4.49 6.88
CA TYR A 408 -3.45 3.21 6.84
C TYR A 408 -4.00 2.81 8.23
N ALA A 409 -3.76 3.61 9.27
CA ALA A 409 -4.15 3.32 10.66
C ALA A 409 -5.55 3.82 11.00
N ALA A 410 -6.07 4.82 10.29
CA ALA A 410 -7.45 5.32 10.40
C ALA A 410 -8.52 4.23 10.17
N TYR A 411 -8.20 3.20 9.39
CA TYR A 411 -9.12 2.10 9.05
C TYR A 411 -9.13 0.94 10.05
N GLY A 412 -8.44 1.11 11.18
CA GLY A 412 -8.50 0.16 12.28
C GLY A 412 -7.67 -1.11 12.09
N GLY A 413 -7.38 -1.77 13.22
CA GLY A 413 -6.63 -3.03 13.30
C GLY A 413 -5.20 -2.93 13.85
N SER A 414 -4.73 -4.05 14.39
CA SER A 414 -3.33 -4.31 14.74
C SER A 414 -2.45 -4.18 13.49
N VAL A 415 -1.28 -3.53 13.59
CA VAL A 415 -0.32 -3.47 12.45
C VAL A 415 0.16 -4.89 12.10
N LEU A 416 0.13 -5.79 13.08
CA LEU A 416 0.29 -7.23 12.94
C LEU A 416 -1.04 -7.96 13.17
N PRO A 417 -1.88 -8.18 12.14
CA PRO A 417 -3.15 -8.87 12.25
C PRO A 417 -2.96 -10.40 12.34
N ILE A 418 -2.22 -10.88 13.33
CA ILE A 418 -2.01 -12.31 13.60
C ILE A 418 -2.18 -12.63 15.08
N THR A 419 -2.58 -13.86 15.37
CA THR A 419 -2.72 -14.38 16.74
C THR A 419 -1.38 -14.85 17.30
N SER A 420 -1.27 -14.96 18.64
CA SER A 420 -0.10 -15.54 19.30
C SER A 420 0.25 -16.95 18.81
N ALA A 421 -0.77 -17.78 18.51
CA ALA A 421 -0.57 -19.12 17.98
C ALA A 421 0.07 -19.08 16.58
N GLN A 422 -0.43 -18.20 15.69
CA GLN A 422 0.15 -17.99 14.37
C GLN A 422 1.57 -17.41 14.46
N ALA A 423 1.81 -16.46 15.37
CA ALA A 423 3.14 -15.89 15.60
C ALA A 423 4.17 -16.94 16.02
N ILE A 424 3.80 -17.82 16.96
CA ILE A 424 4.66 -18.94 17.39
C ILE A 424 4.91 -19.91 16.23
N ALA A 425 3.89 -20.19 15.40
CA ALA A 425 4.05 -21.07 14.25
C ALA A 425 4.97 -20.48 13.16
N LEU A 426 4.89 -19.17 12.91
CA LEU A 426 5.67 -18.48 11.89
C LEU A 426 7.11 -18.16 12.36
N TRP A 427 7.26 -17.67 13.58
CA TRP A 427 8.49 -17.03 14.07
C TRP A 427 9.16 -17.78 15.22
N GLY A 428 8.50 -18.79 15.78
CA GLY A 428 9.01 -19.53 16.92
C GLY A 428 9.06 -18.67 18.19
N ARG A 429 10.06 -18.93 19.03
CA ARG A 429 10.31 -18.23 20.30
C ARG A 429 11.78 -17.80 20.36
N PRO A 430 12.19 -16.76 19.61
CA PRO A 430 13.59 -16.33 19.61
C PRO A 430 14.01 -15.89 21.03
N THR A 431 15.23 -16.25 21.42
CA THR A 431 15.82 -15.92 22.73
C THR A 431 17.16 -15.20 22.63
N SER A 432 17.72 -15.12 21.42
CA SER A 432 18.96 -14.41 21.11
C SER A 432 18.86 -13.60 19.82
N ARG A 433 19.78 -12.64 19.63
CA ARG A 433 19.91 -11.93 18.34
C ARG A 433 20.27 -12.87 17.19
N ALA A 434 20.96 -13.97 17.46
CA ALA A 434 21.27 -14.99 16.46
C ALA A 434 19.99 -15.67 15.94
N ASP A 435 19.01 -15.92 16.81
CA ASP A 435 17.70 -16.46 16.41
C ASP A 435 16.94 -15.49 15.49
N LEU A 436 17.04 -14.18 15.77
CA LEU A 436 16.47 -13.14 14.90
C LEU A 436 17.20 -13.12 13.55
N THR A 437 18.54 -13.15 13.53
CA THR A 437 19.31 -13.23 12.29
C THR A 437 18.96 -14.48 11.47
N ASP A 438 18.77 -15.63 12.11
CA ASP A 438 18.32 -16.86 11.45
C ASP A 438 16.91 -16.69 10.85
N LEU A 439 15.99 -16.05 11.58
CA LEU A 439 14.64 -15.78 11.09
C LEU A 439 14.65 -14.90 9.82
N PHE A 440 15.43 -13.83 9.79
CA PHE A 440 15.61 -13.00 8.59
C PHE A 440 16.33 -13.77 7.46
N THR A 441 17.32 -14.60 7.81
CA THR A 441 18.05 -15.43 6.85
C THR A 441 17.12 -16.47 6.20
N ARG A 442 16.23 -17.10 6.96
CA ARG A 442 15.23 -18.07 6.46
C ARG A 442 14.24 -17.39 5.53
N PHE A 443 13.78 -16.19 5.87
CA PHE A 443 12.90 -15.39 5.01
C PHE A 443 13.56 -15.08 3.66
N LEU A 444 14.83 -14.63 3.67
CA LEU A 444 15.57 -14.31 2.46
C LEU A 444 16.04 -15.55 1.68
N GLY A 445 16.36 -16.66 2.34
CA GLY A 445 17.00 -17.84 1.72
C GLY A 445 16.03 -18.86 1.12
N GLY A 446 14.80 -18.96 1.64
CA GLY A 446 13.84 -20.00 1.26
C GLY A 446 14.24 -21.42 1.72
N ASN A 447 13.39 -22.42 1.42
CA ASN A 447 13.52 -23.81 1.89
C ASN A 447 14.65 -24.63 1.22
N SER A 448 15.49 -24.03 0.38
CA SER A 448 16.34 -24.76 -0.58
C SER A 448 17.86 -24.55 -0.48
N ASN A 449 18.38 -23.84 0.53
CA ASN A 449 19.83 -23.76 0.73
C ASN A 449 20.34 -24.68 1.84
N SER A 450 20.70 -25.90 1.44
CA SER A 450 21.49 -26.86 2.24
C SER A 450 22.92 -26.40 2.55
N ASN A 451 23.32 -25.20 2.11
CA ASN A 451 24.65 -24.61 2.28
C ASN A 451 24.68 -23.38 3.21
N LEU A 452 23.56 -23.06 3.90
CA LEU A 452 23.60 -22.05 4.96
C LEU A 452 24.38 -22.61 6.16
N PRO A 453 25.32 -21.87 6.76
CA PRO A 453 25.97 -22.30 7.99
C PRO A 453 24.91 -22.55 9.06
N GLN A 454 24.87 -23.77 9.61
CA GLN A 454 23.98 -24.13 10.71
C GLN A 454 24.31 -23.25 11.92
N LEU A 455 23.59 -22.15 12.07
CA LEU A 455 23.75 -21.21 13.18
C LEU A 455 22.85 -21.57 14.39
N SER A 456 21.96 -22.57 14.28
CA SER A 456 21.20 -23.10 15.42
C SER A 456 20.93 -24.61 15.30
N GLN A 457 20.74 -25.28 16.45
CA GLN A 457 20.36 -26.70 16.54
C GLN A 457 18.86 -26.95 16.26
N ALA A 458 18.13 -25.96 15.74
CA ALA A 458 16.70 -26.12 15.46
C ALA A 458 16.47 -27.02 14.23
N PRO A 459 15.45 -27.90 14.24
CA PRO A 459 15.14 -28.74 13.10
C PRO A 459 14.81 -27.86 11.87
N PRO A 460 15.18 -28.31 10.64
CA PRO A 460 14.85 -27.58 9.43
C PRO A 460 13.33 -27.41 9.31
N PRO A 461 12.85 -26.23 8.85
CA PRO A 461 11.42 -25.98 8.74
C PRO A 461 10.79 -26.97 7.75
N ARG A 462 9.56 -27.41 8.06
CA ARG A 462 8.75 -28.16 7.11
C ARG A 462 8.47 -27.28 5.88
N SER A 463 8.39 -27.88 4.70
CA SER A 463 8.27 -27.18 3.41
C SER A 463 6.97 -26.38 3.24
N ASP A 464 6.05 -26.47 4.20
CA ASP A 464 4.68 -25.96 4.21
C ASP A 464 4.49 -24.68 5.06
N VAL A 465 5.52 -24.18 5.76
CA VAL A 465 5.40 -22.96 6.58
C VAL A 465 5.56 -21.67 5.73
N PRO A 466 4.59 -20.73 5.75
CA PRO A 466 4.65 -19.49 4.97
C PRO A 466 5.84 -18.59 5.32
N ARG A 467 6.45 -17.95 4.30
CA ARG A 467 7.60 -17.05 4.46
C ARG A 467 7.14 -15.65 4.87
N ARG A 468 7.08 -15.36 6.17
CA ARG A 468 6.60 -14.04 6.63
C ARG A 468 7.51 -13.45 7.70
N LEU A 469 7.77 -12.16 7.59
CA LEU A 469 8.34 -11.33 8.66
C LEU A 469 7.24 -10.45 9.26
N PRO A 470 7.42 -9.92 10.47
CA PRO A 470 6.50 -8.91 11.02
C PRO A 470 6.28 -7.72 10.06
N TRP A 471 7.35 -7.24 9.41
CA TRP A 471 7.26 -6.14 8.44
C TRP A 471 6.85 -6.59 7.01
N ALA A 472 6.72 -7.89 6.77
CA ALA A 472 6.40 -8.45 5.45
C ALA A 472 5.54 -9.72 5.61
N LEU A 473 4.23 -9.55 5.75
CA LEU A 473 3.26 -10.63 5.95
C LEU A 473 2.79 -11.33 4.66
N TYR A 474 3.43 -11.05 3.53
CA TYR A 474 3.13 -11.65 2.23
C TYR A 474 3.86 -12.97 2.04
N ASP A 475 3.32 -13.88 1.22
CA ASP A 475 3.85 -15.24 1.07
C ASP A 475 5.09 -15.35 0.14
N SER A 476 5.47 -14.27 -0.53
CA SER A 476 6.57 -14.25 -1.50
C SER A 476 7.34 -12.92 -1.51
N LEU A 477 8.63 -13.02 -1.83
CA LEU A 477 9.47 -11.87 -2.19
C LEU A 477 9.11 -11.39 -3.60
N SER A 478 9.24 -10.08 -3.86
CA SER A 478 9.13 -9.53 -5.21
C SER A 478 10.16 -10.20 -6.15
N ALA A 479 9.81 -10.37 -7.43
CA ALA A 479 10.68 -11.04 -8.39
C ALA A 479 12.06 -10.34 -8.51
N GLU A 480 12.07 -9.01 -8.46
CA GLU A 480 13.27 -8.16 -8.49
C GLU A 480 14.23 -8.43 -7.30
N THR A 481 13.72 -8.88 -6.14
CA THR A 481 14.55 -9.17 -4.96
C THR A 481 15.59 -10.25 -5.29
N SER A 482 15.28 -11.18 -6.20
CA SER A 482 16.20 -12.24 -6.62
C SER A 482 17.51 -11.71 -7.23
N TRP A 483 17.54 -10.47 -7.72
CA TRP A 483 18.73 -9.85 -8.33
C TRP A 483 19.78 -9.46 -7.30
N ILE A 484 19.34 -9.13 -6.08
CA ILE A 484 20.18 -8.66 -4.97
C ILE A 484 20.15 -9.57 -3.74
N GLN A 485 19.35 -10.63 -3.77
CA GLN A 485 19.18 -11.61 -2.68
C GLN A 485 20.50 -12.14 -2.09
N PRO A 486 21.54 -12.52 -2.87
CA PRO A 486 22.81 -12.96 -2.30
C PRO A 486 23.54 -11.86 -1.50
N ALA A 487 23.36 -10.58 -1.87
CA ALA A 487 23.93 -9.48 -1.12
C ALA A 487 23.14 -9.23 0.18
N LEU A 488 21.80 -9.26 0.12
CA LEU A 488 20.94 -9.12 1.30
C LEU A 488 21.20 -10.21 2.34
N LEU A 489 21.40 -11.45 1.89
CA LEU A 489 21.79 -12.55 2.77
C LEU A 489 23.10 -12.26 3.51
N ARG A 490 24.14 -11.76 2.81
CA ARG A 490 25.40 -11.40 3.47
C ARG A 490 25.26 -10.23 4.43
N LEU A 491 24.47 -9.20 4.10
CA LEU A 491 24.18 -8.13 5.05
C LEU A 491 23.56 -8.68 6.34
N THR A 492 22.65 -9.64 6.21
CA THR A 492 22.01 -10.30 7.36
C THR A 492 23.00 -11.18 8.13
N THR A 493 23.69 -12.10 7.46
CA THR A 493 24.50 -13.14 8.12
C THR A 493 25.88 -12.66 8.57
N GLU A 494 26.53 -11.76 7.82
CA GLU A 494 27.91 -11.31 8.09
C GLU A 494 27.93 -10.02 8.91
N HIS A 495 26.91 -9.17 8.79
CA HIS A 495 26.87 -7.85 9.43
C HIS A 495 25.73 -7.68 10.45
N GLY A 496 24.85 -8.67 10.59
CA GLY A 496 23.71 -8.60 11.51
C GLY A 496 22.70 -7.51 11.14
N LEU A 497 22.59 -7.15 9.86
CA LEU A 497 21.66 -6.13 9.37
C LEU A 497 20.35 -6.79 8.96
N TRP A 498 19.28 -6.52 9.70
CA TRP A 498 17.98 -7.13 9.45
C TRP A 498 17.18 -6.31 8.43
N THR A 499 17.27 -6.70 7.16
CA THR A 499 16.67 -5.96 6.04
C THR A 499 15.15 -6.08 5.99
N VAL A 500 14.46 -4.94 5.86
CA VAL A 500 12.99 -4.86 5.81
C VAL A 500 12.45 -4.33 4.48
N ALA A 501 13.28 -3.67 3.66
CA ALA A 501 12.94 -3.28 2.30
C ALA A 501 14.20 -3.13 1.44
N SER A 502 14.07 -3.34 0.14
CA SER A 502 15.17 -3.16 -0.82
C SER A 502 14.66 -3.13 -2.25
N GLN A 503 15.41 -2.50 -3.15
CA GLN A 503 15.20 -2.64 -4.59
C GLN A 503 16.54 -2.64 -5.35
N PRO A 504 16.64 -3.31 -6.51
CA PRO A 504 17.85 -3.31 -7.33
C PRO A 504 18.03 -2.00 -8.12
N PRO A 505 19.21 -1.77 -8.74
CA PRO A 505 19.37 -0.73 -9.74
C PRO A 505 18.73 -1.15 -11.06
N VAL A 506 18.00 -0.23 -11.70
CA VAL A 506 17.42 -0.41 -13.03
C VAL A 506 17.76 0.80 -13.89
N ASP A 507 18.29 0.55 -15.09
CA ASP A 507 18.69 1.57 -16.05
C ASP A 507 17.96 1.36 -17.38
N GLY A 508 16.77 1.94 -17.51
CA GLY A 508 16.01 1.99 -18.76
C GLY A 508 15.54 0.63 -19.26
N ILE A 509 14.89 -0.14 -18.38
CA ILE A 509 14.22 -1.38 -18.79
C ILE A 509 12.85 -1.08 -19.38
N ARG A 510 12.32 -1.96 -20.23
CA ARG A 510 10.99 -1.73 -20.83
C ARG A 510 9.90 -1.72 -19.77
N SER A 511 8.90 -0.86 -19.94
CA SER A 511 7.73 -0.78 -19.04
C SER A 511 6.89 -2.05 -18.99
N ASP A 512 7.01 -2.95 -19.97
CA ASP A 512 6.35 -4.25 -20.01
C ASP A 512 7.23 -5.41 -19.51
N ASP A 513 8.34 -5.12 -18.84
CA ASP A 513 9.18 -6.14 -18.21
C ASP A 513 8.42 -6.87 -17.08
N PRO A 514 8.43 -8.20 -17.03
CA PRO A 514 7.62 -8.97 -16.09
C PRO A 514 8.09 -8.91 -14.63
N GLN A 515 9.27 -8.34 -14.33
CA GLN A 515 9.80 -8.29 -12.96
C GLN A 515 9.78 -6.89 -12.36
N VAL A 516 10.04 -5.86 -13.17
CA VAL A 516 10.19 -4.47 -12.71
C VAL A 516 9.44 -3.46 -13.59
N GLY A 517 8.80 -3.92 -14.67
CA GLY A 517 8.03 -3.06 -15.57
C GLY A 517 6.71 -2.63 -14.93
N TRP A 518 6.38 -1.36 -15.13
CA TRP A 518 5.11 -0.75 -14.73
C TRP A 518 4.77 0.39 -15.69
N GLY A 519 3.51 0.83 -15.67
CA GLY A 519 3.00 1.94 -16.47
C GLY A 519 2.75 1.59 -17.96
N PRO A 520 2.41 2.60 -18.79
CA PRO A 520 2.03 2.38 -20.18
C PRO A 520 3.07 1.63 -21.02
N ARG A 521 2.61 0.79 -21.96
CA ARG A 521 3.48 0.06 -22.89
C ARG A 521 4.33 1.01 -23.74
N GLY A 522 5.56 0.58 -24.03
CA GLY A 522 6.50 1.33 -24.86
C GLY A 522 7.31 2.41 -24.11
N GLY A 523 7.20 2.44 -22.78
CA GLY A 523 8.03 3.28 -21.92
C GLY A 523 9.29 2.60 -21.42
N LEU A 524 10.07 3.35 -20.64
CA LEU A 524 11.28 2.90 -19.95
C LEU A 524 11.18 3.19 -18.45
N VAL A 525 11.60 2.24 -17.63
CA VAL A 525 11.59 2.30 -16.16
C VAL A 525 13.03 2.33 -15.64
N TYR A 526 13.22 3.07 -14.54
CA TYR A 526 14.49 3.29 -13.87
C TYR A 526 14.33 3.17 -12.34
N GLN A 527 15.37 2.70 -11.66
CA GLN A 527 15.41 2.55 -10.20
C GLN A 527 16.81 2.86 -9.66
N LYS A 528 16.90 3.67 -8.61
CA LYS A 528 18.09 3.73 -7.74
C LYS A 528 18.08 2.55 -6.78
N PRO A 529 19.19 1.85 -6.57
CA PRO A 529 19.23 0.80 -5.56
C PRO A 529 19.17 1.40 -4.16
N PHE A 530 18.34 0.80 -3.31
CA PHE A 530 18.29 1.12 -1.89
C PHE A 530 18.17 -0.16 -1.04
N VAL A 531 18.54 -0.04 0.23
CA VAL A 531 18.28 -1.04 1.26
C VAL A 531 17.90 -0.34 2.55
N GLU A 532 16.89 -0.88 3.22
CA GLU A 532 16.51 -0.47 4.56
C GLU A 532 16.59 -1.65 5.52
N PHE A 533 17.16 -1.41 6.70
CA PHE A 533 17.43 -2.44 7.68
C PHE A 533 17.43 -1.90 9.11
N PHE A 534 17.25 -2.80 10.06
CA PHE A 534 17.59 -2.56 11.46
C PHE A 534 19.05 -2.91 11.72
N ALA A 535 19.74 -2.05 12.47
CA ALA A 535 21.11 -2.26 12.92
C ALA A 535 21.26 -1.84 14.38
N SER A 536 22.11 -2.52 15.16
CA SER A 536 22.45 -2.05 16.50
C SER A 536 23.07 -0.65 16.44
N THR A 537 22.97 0.11 17.54
CA THR A 537 23.61 1.43 17.63
C THR A 537 25.09 1.37 17.28
N ALA A 538 25.82 0.38 17.80
CA ALA A 538 27.25 0.20 17.49
C ALA A 538 27.51 -0.04 15.99
N THR A 539 26.72 -0.91 15.35
CA THR A 539 26.87 -1.21 13.92
C THR A 539 26.51 -0.02 13.04
N PHE A 540 25.42 0.69 13.36
CA PHE A 540 25.02 1.89 12.62
C PHE A 540 26.10 2.97 12.67
N ARG A 541 26.66 3.27 13.85
CA ARG A 541 27.71 4.27 14.00
C ARG A 541 28.97 3.91 13.20
N ALA A 542 29.34 2.64 13.13
CA ALA A 542 30.45 2.17 12.30
C ALA A 542 30.18 2.33 10.78
N LEU A 543 28.95 2.03 10.33
CA LEU A 543 28.55 2.19 8.93
C LEU A 543 28.44 3.67 8.53
N GLN A 544 27.98 4.52 9.45
CA GLN A 544 27.79 5.96 9.21
C GLN A 544 29.08 6.65 8.73
N VAL A 545 30.25 6.25 9.26
CA VAL A 545 31.55 6.77 8.81
C VAL A 545 31.77 6.49 7.32
N ARG A 546 31.33 5.33 6.84
CA ARG A 546 31.47 4.92 5.43
C ARG A 546 30.45 5.59 4.53
N PHE A 547 29.22 5.76 5.02
CA PHE A 547 28.18 6.48 4.29
C PHE A 547 28.60 7.93 4.02
N ARG A 548 29.18 8.60 5.02
CA ARG A 548 29.71 9.97 4.87
C ARG A 548 30.90 10.07 3.93
N ALA A 549 31.66 9.00 3.76
CA ALA A 549 32.84 9.01 2.91
C ALA A 549 32.54 8.82 1.41
N ASP A 550 31.35 8.33 1.04
CA ASP A 550 30.96 8.11 -0.35
C ASP A 550 29.89 9.13 -0.77
N PRO A 551 30.21 10.09 -1.67
CA PRO A 551 29.28 11.15 -2.07
C PRO A 551 28.06 10.63 -2.84
N TRP A 552 28.07 9.37 -3.28
CA TRP A 552 26.92 8.75 -3.93
C TRP A 552 25.91 8.17 -2.95
N ILE A 553 26.24 8.08 -1.66
CA ILE A 553 25.36 7.53 -0.64
C ILE A 553 24.56 8.65 0.03
N THR A 554 23.25 8.48 0.05
CA THR A 554 22.35 9.25 0.92
C THR A 554 21.66 8.32 1.90
N TYR A 555 21.44 8.77 3.14
CA TYR A 555 20.80 7.96 4.17
C TYR A 555 19.89 8.75 5.10
N LEU A 556 18.91 8.04 5.65
CA LEU A 556 18.02 8.47 6.73
C LEU A 556 18.09 7.40 7.82
N ALA A 557 18.25 7.80 9.07
CA ALA A 557 18.35 6.88 10.19
C ALA A 557 17.62 7.44 11.41
N GLY A 558 16.86 6.60 12.11
CA GLY A 558 16.27 7.01 13.38
C GLY A 558 15.98 5.83 14.28
N ASN A 559 15.84 6.10 15.57
CA ASN A 559 15.51 5.09 16.58
C ASN A 559 14.17 5.40 17.27
N ARG A 560 13.77 4.51 18.19
CA ARG A 560 12.53 4.65 18.94
C ARG A 560 12.59 5.68 20.07
N HIS A 561 13.77 6.19 20.40
CA HIS A 561 13.97 7.23 21.41
C HIS A 561 13.83 8.64 20.84
N GLY A 562 13.46 8.76 19.56
CA GLY A 562 13.26 10.04 18.87
C GLY A 562 14.53 10.60 18.22
N GLU A 563 15.67 9.93 18.34
CA GLU A 563 16.90 10.36 17.68
C GLU A 563 16.79 10.11 16.17
N PHE A 564 17.29 11.06 15.39
CA PHE A 564 17.27 11.02 13.93
C PHE A 564 18.55 11.63 13.36
N VAL A 565 19.08 11.02 12.29
CA VAL A 565 20.26 11.50 11.57
C VAL A 565 20.08 11.27 10.06
N THR A 566 20.53 12.23 9.25
CA THR A 566 20.47 12.14 7.79
C THR A 566 21.76 12.64 7.13
N SER A 567 21.91 12.35 5.83
CA SER A 567 22.91 12.96 4.94
C SER A 567 22.43 14.22 4.23
N TYR A 568 21.15 14.60 4.32
CA TYR A 568 20.66 15.83 3.70
C TYR A 568 21.07 17.05 4.55
N GLY A 569 21.96 17.88 4.02
CA GLY A 569 22.26 19.21 4.58
C GLY A 569 21.20 20.25 4.19
N SER A 570 21.17 21.39 4.87
CA SER A 570 20.26 22.52 4.60
C SER A 570 20.42 23.17 3.21
N ASP A 571 21.40 22.71 2.42
CA ASP A 571 21.70 23.16 1.05
C ASP A 571 21.70 22.00 0.02
N GLY A 572 21.24 20.80 0.41
CA GLY A 572 21.24 19.62 -0.44
C GLY A 572 22.61 18.96 -0.65
N THR A 573 23.65 19.37 0.09
CA THR A 573 24.98 18.76 0.05
C THR A 573 25.30 17.94 1.31
N ALA A 574 26.12 16.89 1.15
CA ALA A 574 26.32 15.82 2.14
C ALA A 574 27.38 16.14 3.22
N ASP A 575 27.58 17.41 3.58
CA ASP A 575 28.67 17.86 4.47
C ASP A 575 28.14 18.64 5.69
N GLY A 576 27.46 17.96 6.61
CA GLY A 576 27.14 18.54 7.92
C GLY A 576 26.44 17.57 8.87
N LEU A 577 26.97 17.43 10.09
CA LEU A 577 26.17 16.94 11.22
C LEU A 577 25.10 18.00 11.48
N ILE A 578 23.86 17.72 11.11
CA ILE A 578 22.72 18.48 11.61
C ILE A 578 22.16 17.67 12.77
N ASP A 579 22.54 18.05 13.99
CA ASP A 579 21.71 17.80 15.15
C ASP A 579 20.36 18.49 14.90
N SER A 580 19.27 17.77 15.18
CA SER A 580 17.82 18.04 15.11
C SER A 580 17.22 19.43 14.83
N GLU A 581 17.97 20.53 14.83
CA GLU A 581 17.48 21.92 14.81
C GLU A 581 17.78 22.71 13.52
N GLY A 582 18.44 22.12 12.51
CA GLY A 582 18.83 22.82 11.27
C GLY A 582 18.27 22.25 9.95
N ALA A 583 17.46 21.20 10.00
CA ALA A 583 16.90 20.52 8.83
C ALA A 583 15.39 20.76 8.74
N ASP A 584 14.99 22.03 8.62
CA ASP A 584 13.58 22.43 8.47
C ASP A 584 13.08 22.30 7.03
N ASP A 585 13.92 21.88 6.08
CA ASP A 585 13.48 21.68 4.71
C ASP A 585 12.89 20.27 4.50
N ASP A 586 11.66 20.08 4.95
CA ASP A 586 10.84 18.89 4.68
C ASP A 586 10.58 18.69 3.15
N SER A 587 11.04 19.60 2.27
CA SER A 587 10.91 19.48 0.82
C SER A 587 11.94 18.58 0.13
N LEU A 588 13.00 18.15 0.83
CA LEU A 588 14.06 17.32 0.23
C LEU A 588 13.62 15.85 0.08
N ALA A 589 13.06 15.53 -1.10
CA ALA A 589 12.70 14.18 -1.51
C ALA A 589 13.71 13.56 -2.48
N ASN A 590 14.06 12.29 -2.27
CA ASN A 590 14.92 11.52 -3.16
C ASN A 590 14.12 10.49 -3.95
N VAL A 591 13.98 10.74 -5.25
CA VAL A 591 13.28 9.86 -6.19
C VAL A 591 14.05 8.55 -6.33
N LEU A 592 13.37 7.45 -6.01
CA LEU A 592 13.89 6.10 -6.11
C LEU A 592 13.54 5.44 -7.44
N THR A 593 12.30 5.60 -7.90
CA THR A 593 11.78 4.88 -9.06
C THR A 593 11.04 5.86 -9.96
N TRP A 594 11.37 5.85 -11.26
CA TRP A 594 10.73 6.73 -12.24
C TRP A 594 10.59 6.05 -13.60
N GLY A 595 9.66 6.55 -14.40
CA GLY A 595 9.33 6.04 -15.71
C GLY A 595 9.20 7.16 -16.74
N ILE A 596 9.61 6.87 -17.97
CA ILE A 596 9.45 7.73 -19.14
C ILE A 596 8.53 7.01 -20.11
N PHE A 597 7.36 7.59 -20.38
CA PHE A 597 6.32 6.95 -21.18
C PHE A 597 5.97 7.80 -22.41
N PRO A 598 5.66 7.19 -23.57
CA PRO A 598 5.24 7.93 -24.76
C PRO A 598 4.03 8.82 -24.48
N GLY A 599 4.13 10.12 -24.80
CA GLY A 599 3.04 11.08 -24.65
C GLY A 599 2.71 11.48 -23.21
N LYS A 600 3.59 11.19 -22.23
CA LYS A 600 3.47 11.62 -20.84
C LYS A 600 4.73 12.34 -20.36
N GLU A 601 4.58 13.16 -19.32
CA GLU A 601 5.72 13.65 -18.56
C GLU A 601 6.41 12.51 -17.79
N VAL A 602 7.58 12.80 -17.21
CA VAL A 602 8.30 11.83 -16.38
C VAL A 602 7.49 11.53 -15.14
N VAL A 603 7.17 10.26 -14.92
CA VAL A 603 6.38 9.82 -13.76
C VAL A 603 7.32 9.32 -12.69
N GLN A 604 7.21 9.85 -11.47
CA GLN A 604 7.98 9.40 -10.31
C GLN A 604 7.09 8.50 -9.47
N ALA A 605 7.37 7.20 -9.46
CA ALA A 605 6.52 6.22 -8.78
C ALA A 605 6.88 6.06 -7.30
N SER A 606 8.10 6.35 -6.88
CA SER A 606 8.50 6.17 -5.48
C SER A 606 9.60 7.13 -5.10
N LEU A 607 9.51 7.70 -3.90
CA LEU A 607 10.49 8.60 -3.32
C LEU A 607 10.73 8.30 -1.85
N VAL A 608 11.78 8.91 -1.30
CA VAL A 608 12.07 8.92 0.13
C VAL A 608 12.36 10.33 0.57
N ASP A 609 11.58 10.82 1.52
CA ASP A 609 11.78 12.09 2.19
C ASP A 609 11.83 11.89 3.72
N ARG A 610 12.07 12.99 4.44
CA ARG A 610 12.20 12.99 5.90
C ARG A 610 10.88 12.64 6.59
N ALA A 611 9.78 13.31 6.23
CA ALA A 611 8.47 13.08 6.82
C ALA A 611 7.96 11.65 6.59
N GLY A 612 8.11 11.16 5.36
CA GLY A 612 8.01 9.77 4.89
C GLY A 612 8.65 8.78 5.84
N PHE A 613 9.95 8.94 5.99
CA PHE A 613 10.77 8.06 6.80
C PHE A 613 10.42 8.12 8.29
N LEU A 614 10.19 9.31 8.86
CA LEU A 614 9.86 9.46 10.28
C LEU A 614 8.51 8.82 10.61
N SER A 615 7.49 9.04 9.78
CA SER A 615 6.19 8.37 9.93
C SER A 615 6.33 6.85 9.86
N TRP A 616 7.09 6.34 8.89
CA TRP A 616 7.34 4.91 8.76
C TRP A 616 8.14 4.34 9.93
N LYS A 617 9.14 5.07 10.43
CA LYS A 617 9.98 4.68 11.57
C LYS A 617 9.10 4.33 12.76
N ASP A 618 8.13 5.19 13.08
CA ASP A 618 7.26 4.98 14.24
C ASP A 618 6.38 3.73 14.06
N GLU A 619 5.82 3.51 12.87
CA GLU A 619 5.11 2.29 12.54
C GLU A 619 6.01 1.04 12.60
N ALA A 620 7.24 1.13 12.08
CA ALA A 620 8.20 0.03 12.07
C ALA A 620 8.61 -0.38 13.49
N PHE A 621 8.73 0.56 14.43
CA PHE A 621 8.96 0.27 15.84
C PHE A 621 7.69 -0.15 16.57
N GLN A 622 6.50 0.27 16.14
CA GLN A 622 5.24 -0.29 16.64
C GLN A 622 5.13 -1.79 16.32
N VAL A 623 5.57 -2.23 15.14
CA VAL A 623 5.62 -3.65 14.77
C VAL A 623 6.49 -4.47 15.75
N TRP A 624 7.63 -3.94 16.20
CA TRP A 624 8.43 -4.61 17.24
C TRP A 624 7.64 -4.80 18.55
N GLN A 625 6.93 -3.76 18.99
CA GLN A 625 6.14 -3.81 20.23
C GLN A 625 4.99 -4.80 20.12
N GLU A 626 4.24 -4.77 19.01
CA GLU A 626 3.14 -5.72 18.78
C GLU A 626 3.66 -7.15 18.70
N TRP A 627 4.80 -7.37 18.03
CA TRP A 627 5.44 -8.68 17.98
C TRP A 627 5.80 -9.19 19.39
N ALA A 628 6.35 -8.33 20.24
CA ALA A 628 6.69 -8.69 21.62
C ALA A 628 5.46 -9.06 22.46
N ARG A 629 4.30 -8.42 22.23
CA ARG A 629 3.04 -8.68 22.95
C ARG A 629 2.36 -9.99 22.56
N LEU A 630 2.73 -10.58 21.42
CA LEU A 630 2.23 -11.89 21.03
C LEU A 630 2.76 -13.02 21.93
N TYR A 631 3.76 -12.72 22.78
CA TYR A 631 4.34 -13.63 23.76
C TYR A 631 4.05 -13.15 25.20
N PRO A 632 4.05 -14.05 26.20
CA PRO A 632 3.89 -13.65 27.60
C PRO A 632 4.93 -12.59 28.01
N PRO A 633 4.55 -11.52 28.74
CA PRO A 633 5.46 -10.41 29.08
C PRO A 633 6.74 -10.84 29.83
N THR A 634 6.65 -11.92 30.62
CA THR A 634 7.77 -12.47 31.39
C THR A 634 8.63 -13.45 30.60
N SER A 635 8.30 -13.73 29.34
CA SER A 635 9.07 -14.66 28.51
C SER A 635 10.38 -14.02 28.01
N GLN A 636 11.41 -14.85 27.87
CA GLN A 636 12.70 -14.43 27.28
C GLN A 636 12.53 -13.83 25.89
N THR A 637 11.57 -14.33 25.11
CA THR A 637 11.25 -13.80 23.77
C THR A 637 10.70 -12.39 23.83
N SER A 638 9.70 -12.12 24.68
CA SER A 638 9.15 -10.76 24.81
C SER A 638 10.21 -9.77 25.30
N GLN A 639 11.04 -10.17 26.26
CA GLN A 639 12.16 -9.37 26.75
C GLN A 639 13.22 -9.11 25.67
N LEU A 640 13.62 -10.14 24.91
CA LEU A 640 14.56 -9.99 23.80
C LEU A 640 14.05 -8.98 22.78
N LEU A 641 12.80 -9.11 22.33
CA LEU A 641 12.23 -8.25 21.28
C LEU A 641 12.19 -6.79 21.73
N ASN A 642 11.80 -6.52 22.98
CA ASN A 642 11.83 -5.17 23.55
C ASN A 642 13.26 -4.61 23.66
N ASN A 643 14.19 -5.38 24.22
CA ASN A 643 15.59 -4.98 24.37
C ASN A 643 16.28 -4.72 23.02
N VAL A 644 15.92 -5.50 22.00
CA VAL A 644 16.43 -5.30 20.64
C VAL A 644 15.84 -4.02 20.06
N ALA A 645 14.52 -3.80 20.18
CA ALA A 645 13.88 -2.58 19.71
C ALA A 645 14.47 -1.31 20.36
N ASP A 646 14.93 -1.39 21.62
CA ASP A 646 15.58 -0.29 22.35
C ASP A 646 16.99 0.05 21.85
N ASP A 647 17.72 -0.92 21.27
CA ASP A 647 19.11 -0.72 20.82
C ASP A 647 19.22 -0.38 19.32
N VAL A 648 18.26 -0.83 18.50
CA VAL A 648 18.40 -0.73 17.05
C VAL A 648 17.97 0.62 16.48
N TRP A 649 18.63 0.97 15.37
CA TRP A 649 18.26 2.04 14.47
C TRP A 649 17.59 1.44 13.24
N LEU A 650 16.52 2.08 12.78
CA LEU A 650 16.04 1.90 11.41
C LEU A 650 16.90 2.77 10.50
N VAL A 651 17.45 2.20 9.42
CA VAL A 651 18.38 2.90 8.53
C VAL A 651 17.99 2.63 7.08
N ASN A 652 17.70 3.69 6.33
CA ASN A 652 17.47 3.66 4.89
C ASN A 652 18.71 4.20 4.17
N VAL A 653 19.27 3.44 3.24
CA VAL A 653 20.46 3.81 2.46
C VAL A 653 20.16 3.72 0.98
N VAL A 654 20.36 4.82 0.27
CA VAL A 654 20.18 4.96 -1.19
C VAL A 654 21.54 5.23 -1.83
N TYR A 655 21.83 4.55 -2.95
CA TYR A 655 23.01 4.82 -3.76
C TYR A 655 22.60 5.48 -5.07
N ASN A 656 22.99 6.74 -5.26
CA ASN A 656 22.42 7.63 -6.29
C ASN A 656 22.92 7.37 -7.71
N ASP A 657 24.08 6.72 -7.88
CA ASP A 657 24.56 6.27 -9.21
C ASP A 657 23.82 4.98 -9.62
N TYR A 658 22.60 5.15 -10.11
CA TYR A 658 21.70 4.06 -10.55
C TYR A 658 22.26 3.23 -11.71
N ARG A 659 23.25 3.77 -12.45
CA ARG A 659 23.94 3.06 -13.54
C ARG A 659 25.01 2.11 -13.03
N ALA A 660 25.42 2.25 -11.78
CA ALA A 660 26.39 1.34 -11.19
C ALA A 660 25.81 -0.07 -11.02
N PRO A 661 26.64 -1.12 -11.16
CA PRO A 661 26.23 -2.46 -10.77
C PRO A 661 25.81 -2.49 -9.30
N ALA A 662 24.74 -3.22 -8.96
CA ALA A 662 24.25 -3.36 -7.59
C ALA A 662 25.35 -3.69 -6.57
N ALA A 663 26.31 -4.53 -6.98
CA ALA A 663 27.46 -4.91 -6.16
C ALA A 663 28.30 -3.71 -5.66
N ARG A 664 28.31 -2.58 -6.38
CA ARG A 664 29.04 -1.37 -6.00
C ARG A 664 28.45 -0.70 -4.77
N MET A 665 27.11 -0.59 -4.70
CA MET A 665 26.42 -0.15 -3.49
C MET A 665 26.82 -1.04 -2.31
N PHE A 666 26.67 -2.36 -2.46
CA PHE A 666 26.95 -3.28 -1.35
C PHE A 666 28.42 -3.31 -0.91
N SER A 667 29.36 -3.21 -1.86
CA SER A 667 30.78 -3.16 -1.53
C SER A 667 31.19 -1.85 -0.88
N ASN A 668 30.72 -0.71 -1.40
CA ASN A 668 31.12 0.60 -0.91
C ASN A 668 30.47 0.92 0.43
N ALA A 669 29.14 0.72 0.52
CA ALA A 669 28.37 1.03 1.71
C ALA A 669 28.66 0.06 2.87
N PHE A 670 28.82 -1.24 2.59
CA PHE A 670 28.87 -2.27 3.64
C PHE A 670 30.18 -3.08 3.66
N GLY A 671 31.05 -2.96 2.65
CA GLY A 671 32.35 -3.67 2.63
C GLY A 671 32.23 -5.13 2.28
N VAL A 672 31.05 -5.51 1.78
CA VAL A 672 30.77 -6.83 1.28
C VAL A 672 31.58 -7.03 0.00
N THR A 673 32.75 -7.67 0.12
CA THR A 673 33.53 -8.06 -1.05
C THR A 673 32.79 -9.15 -1.83
N LYS A 674 33.15 -9.37 -3.10
CA LYS A 674 32.59 -10.47 -3.89
C LYS A 674 33.00 -11.79 -3.23
N GLY A 675 32.19 -12.28 -2.29
CA GLY A 675 32.17 -13.70 -1.94
C GLY A 675 32.02 -14.46 -3.25
N THR A 676 32.97 -15.35 -3.53
CA THR A 676 32.98 -16.22 -4.70
C THR A 676 31.79 -17.16 -4.63
N ALA A 677 30.62 -16.68 -5.02
CA ALA A 677 29.53 -17.56 -5.40
C ALA A 677 30.05 -18.37 -6.59
N SER A 678 30.05 -19.69 -6.46
CA SER A 678 30.29 -20.63 -7.55
C SER A 678 29.14 -20.57 -8.56
N PHE A 679 28.91 -19.41 -9.17
CA PHE A 679 28.14 -19.31 -10.38
C PHE A 679 29.00 -19.95 -11.47
N GLY A 680 28.56 -21.11 -11.95
CA GLY A 680 29.13 -21.76 -13.12
C GLY A 680 29.41 -20.71 -14.21
N LYS A 681 30.65 -20.72 -14.70
CA LYS A 681 31.25 -19.73 -15.61
C LYS A 681 30.22 -19.06 -16.51
N ARG A 682 29.69 -17.89 -16.09
CA ARG A 682 28.93 -17.01 -17.00
C ARG A 682 29.91 -16.58 -18.09
N HIS A 683 29.47 -16.71 -19.35
CA HIS A 683 30.20 -16.43 -20.58
C HIS A 683 30.79 -15.01 -20.65
N ILE A 684 31.89 -14.75 -19.94
CA ILE A 684 32.81 -13.69 -20.32
C ILE A 684 33.51 -14.23 -21.57
N LYS A 685 33.17 -13.72 -22.76
CA LYS A 685 33.84 -14.09 -24.00
C LYS A 685 35.34 -13.82 -23.83
N THR A 686 36.11 -14.86 -23.54
CA THR A 686 37.55 -14.78 -23.33
C THR A 686 38.27 -14.36 -24.59
N HIS A 687 37.64 -14.53 -25.76
CA HIS A 687 38.15 -14.21 -27.08
C HIS A 687 37.30 -13.14 -27.78
N VAL A 688 37.96 -12.09 -28.28
CA VAL A 688 37.39 -10.99 -29.08
C VAL A 688 38.05 -10.92 -30.46
N LEU A 689 37.56 -10.00 -31.32
CA LEU A 689 38.14 -9.73 -32.62
C LEU A 689 39.60 -9.27 -32.48
N CYS A 690 40.50 -9.94 -33.17
CA CYS A 690 41.89 -9.52 -33.25
C CYS A 690 42.02 -8.35 -34.22
N LYS A 691 42.57 -7.23 -33.74
CA LYS A 691 42.83 -6.04 -34.57
C LYS A 691 43.73 -6.29 -35.78
N ARG A 692 44.56 -7.35 -35.76
CA ARG A 692 45.47 -7.70 -36.86
C ARG A 692 44.83 -8.60 -37.91
N CYS A 693 44.11 -9.65 -37.51
CA CYS A 693 43.63 -10.67 -38.46
C CYS A 693 42.11 -10.75 -38.60
N GLY A 694 41.33 -9.90 -37.92
CA GLY A 694 39.88 -9.88 -38.01
C GLY A 694 39.16 -11.13 -37.47
N ASN A 695 39.88 -12.14 -36.99
CA ASN A 695 39.30 -13.34 -36.41
C ASN A 695 38.96 -13.15 -34.92
N ARG A 696 37.88 -13.78 -34.45
CA ARG A 696 37.47 -13.82 -33.03
C ARG A 696 38.37 -14.75 -32.19
N ALA A 697 39.67 -14.48 -32.19
CA ALA A 697 40.70 -15.32 -31.60
C ALA A 697 41.67 -14.56 -30.68
N PHE A 698 41.41 -13.28 -30.37
CA PHE A 698 42.24 -12.49 -29.44
C PHE A 698 41.79 -12.71 -28.01
N HIS A 699 42.63 -13.35 -27.20
CA HIS A 699 42.32 -13.64 -25.81
C HIS A 699 42.51 -12.38 -24.94
N VAL A 700 41.43 -11.88 -24.33
CA VAL A 700 41.40 -10.56 -23.65
C VAL A 700 42.37 -10.50 -22.46
N GLN A 701 42.45 -11.57 -21.67
CA GLN A 701 43.37 -11.65 -20.51
C GLN A 701 44.83 -11.91 -20.93
N LYS A 702 45.09 -12.88 -21.82
CA LYS A 702 46.45 -13.23 -22.27
C LYS A 702 47.04 -12.24 -23.27
N LYS A 703 46.27 -11.21 -23.66
CA LYS A 703 46.61 -10.18 -24.66
C LYS A 703 47.24 -10.77 -25.93
N THR A 704 46.81 -11.96 -26.34
CA THR A 704 47.42 -12.69 -27.47
C THR A 704 46.37 -13.30 -28.39
N CYS A 705 46.61 -13.25 -29.70
CA CYS A 705 45.76 -13.89 -30.69
C CYS A 705 46.20 -15.32 -30.98
N ALA A 706 45.33 -16.30 -30.75
CA ALA A 706 45.63 -17.68 -31.08
C ALA A 706 45.82 -17.88 -32.60
N SER A 707 45.09 -17.15 -33.44
CA SER A 707 45.16 -17.31 -34.89
C SER A 707 46.47 -16.75 -35.49
N CYS A 708 46.83 -15.50 -35.17
CA CYS A 708 47.95 -14.80 -35.82
C CYS A 708 49.12 -14.42 -34.90
N GLY A 709 49.05 -14.73 -33.60
CA GLY A 709 50.13 -14.44 -32.65
C GLY A 709 50.22 -12.99 -32.16
N TYR A 710 49.37 -12.06 -32.65
CA TYR A 710 49.36 -10.66 -32.20
C TYR A 710 49.36 -10.55 -30.66
N PRO A 711 50.16 -9.65 -30.04
CA PRO A 711 50.97 -8.60 -30.66
C PRO A 711 52.33 -9.07 -31.19
N SER A 712 52.82 -10.23 -30.75
CA SER A 712 54.17 -10.68 -31.10
C SER A 712 54.33 -10.93 -32.60
N ALA A 713 55.52 -10.64 -33.12
CA ALA A 713 55.89 -10.90 -34.50
C ALA A 713 56.35 -12.35 -34.64
N LYS A 714 55.42 -13.30 -34.54
CA LYS A 714 55.71 -14.70 -34.87
C LYS A 714 54.62 -15.28 -35.76
N ILE A 715 54.89 -15.27 -37.06
CA ILE A 715 54.28 -16.16 -38.04
C ILE A 715 54.54 -17.59 -37.54
N ARG A 716 53.48 -18.39 -37.39
CA ARG A 716 53.61 -19.81 -37.01
C ARG A 716 54.39 -20.54 -38.11
N LYS A 717 55.65 -20.90 -37.86
CA LYS A 717 56.33 -21.94 -38.65
C LYS A 717 55.70 -23.28 -38.29
N TYR A 718 55.06 -23.93 -39.26
CA TYR A 718 54.63 -25.31 -39.09
C TYR A 718 55.86 -26.23 -39.18
N ASN A 719 56.28 -26.83 -38.07
CA ASN A 719 57.29 -27.89 -38.08
C ASN A 719 56.67 -29.20 -38.58
N TRP A 720 56.54 -29.35 -39.90
CA TRP A 720 56.13 -30.63 -40.52
C TRP A 720 57.24 -31.70 -40.50
N SER A 721 58.50 -31.35 -40.22
CA SER A 721 59.63 -32.27 -40.37
C SER A 721 59.96 -33.15 -39.15
N GLU A 722 59.43 -32.86 -37.95
CA GLU A 722 59.71 -33.69 -36.75
C GLU A 722 58.66 -34.77 -36.48
N LYS A 723 57.40 -34.58 -36.89
CA LYS A 723 56.34 -35.60 -36.69
C LYS A 723 56.46 -36.80 -37.63
N ALA A 724 57.21 -36.68 -38.73
CA ALA A 724 57.47 -37.78 -39.66
C ALA A 724 58.56 -38.77 -39.17
N LYS A 725 59.44 -38.36 -38.23
CA LYS A 725 60.57 -39.18 -37.76
C LYS A 725 60.26 -40.13 -36.59
N ARG A 726 59.05 -40.08 -36.00
CA ARG A 726 58.67 -40.89 -34.82
C ARG A 726 57.59 -41.95 -35.06
N ARG A 727 57.38 -42.40 -36.30
CA ARG A 727 56.58 -43.61 -36.57
C ARG A 727 57.49 -44.76 -37.02
N LYS A 728 58.16 -45.38 -36.05
CA LYS A 728 58.59 -46.78 -36.15
C LYS A 728 57.63 -47.60 -35.28
N ALA A 729 56.47 -47.93 -35.82
CA ALA A 729 55.62 -48.99 -35.30
C ALA A 729 54.76 -49.53 -36.45
N LEU A 730 55.00 -50.79 -36.82
CA LEU A 730 54.15 -51.61 -37.67
C LEU A 730 52.97 -52.09 -36.81
N GLY A 731 51.73 -51.91 -37.28
CA GLY A 731 50.54 -52.30 -36.51
C GLY A 731 49.23 -52.16 -37.28
N THR A 732 49.00 -53.15 -38.15
CA THR A 732 47.72 -53.71 -38.65
C THR A 732 46.59 -52.75 -39.06
N GLY A 733 46.45 -52.54 -40.37
CA GLY A 733 45.22 -52.07 -40.98
C GLY A 733 44.17 -53.18 -41.13
N ARG A 734 42.91 -52.81 -40.91
CA ARG A 734 41.64 -53.39 -41.42
C ARG A 734 40.50 -52.58 -40.75
N MET A 735 39.38 -52.21 -41.36
CA MET A 735 38.82 -52.43 -42.68
C MET A 735 37.66 -51.43 -42.89
N ARG A 736 37.36 -51.09 -44.15
CA ARG A 736 36.11 -50.42 -44.57
C ARG A 736 34.91 -51.36 -44.35
N TYR A 737 33.79 -50.87 -43.82
CA TYR A 737 32.42 -51.07 -44.35
C TYR A 737 31.40 -50.14 -43.65
N MET A 738 30.42 -49.66 -44.42
CA MET A 738 29.28 -48.78 -44.11
C MET A 738 28.31 -49.35 -43.03
N LYS A 739 27.26 -48.70 -42.46
CA LYS A 739 26.20 -47.78 -42.96
C LYS A 739 25.29 -47.38 -41.75
N HIS A 740 24.57 -46.25 -41.86
CA HIS A 740 23.50 -45.72 -40.98
C HIS A 740 23.88 -44.92 -39.72
N ILE A 741 23.68 -43.60 -39.79
CA ILE A 741 23.40 -42.74 -38.63
C ILE A 741 22.07 -42.03 -38.92
N PRO A 742 21.02 -42.17 -38.09
CA PRO A 742 19.77 -41.45 -38.28
C PRO A 742 19.96 -39.96 -37.96
N SER A 743 19.54 -39.09 -38.87
CA SER A 743 19.48 -37.64 -38.61
C SER A 743 18.27 -37.33 -37.72
N ARG A 744 18.49 -36.59 -36.63
CA ARG A 744 17.41 -35.96 -35.85
C ARG A 744 17.55 -34.45 -35.99
N ALA A 745 16.65 -33.86 -36.76
CA ALA A 745 16.56 -32.43 -37.00
C ALA A 745 16.11 -31.70 -35.71
N LYS A 746 16.81 -30.62 -35.39
CA LYS A 746 16.40 -29.64 -34.37
C LYS A 746 15.53 -28.59 -35.05
N ASN A 747 14.32 -28.46 -34.52
CA ASN A 747 13.30 -27.43 -34.76
C ASN A 747 12.46 -27.65 -36.03
N GLY A 748 11.24 -28.14 -35.80
CA GLY A 748 10.21 -28.28 -36.82
C GLY A 748 9.82 -26.93 -37.40
N PHE A 749 10.03 -26.78 -38.70
CA PHE A 749 9.06 -26.21 -39.61
C PHE A 749 9.17 -26.98 -40.92
N GLY A 750 8.10 -27.63 -41.32
CA GLY A 750 7.97 -28.23 -42.62
C GLY A 750 6.52 -28.11 -43.04
N LEU A 751 6.27 -27.30 -44.06
CA LEU A 751 5.40 -27.66 -45.18
C LEU A 751 5.83 -26.79 -46.37
N HIS A 752 6.72 -27.35 -47.19
CA HIS A 752 6.93 -26.87 -48.55
C HIS A 752 5.73 -27.28 -49.40
N LYS A 753 5.02 -26.30 -49.97
CA LYS A 753 4.20 -26.51 -51.17
C LYS A 753 5.09 -26.52 -52.41
N ASN A 754 4.88 -27.55 -53.22
CA ASN A 754 4.83 -27.57 -54.68
C ASN A 754 5.98 -26.93 -55.49
N SER A 755 6.54 -27.70 -56.42
CA SER A 755 5.88 -27.85 -57.72
C SER A 755 6.65 -28.75 -58.70
N LYS A 756 5.85 -29.53 -59.44
CA LYS A 756 6.03 -29.99 -60.83
C LYS A 756 7.10 -31.06 -61.08
N ALA A 757 6.92 -32.01 -61.99
CA ALA A 757 5.81 -32.52 -62.79
C ALA A 757 6.37 -33.67 -63.64
N LYS A 758 5.46 -34.38 -64.31
CA LYS A 758 5.60 -35.35 -65.42
C LYS A 758 5.78 -36.81 -64.98
N ALA A 759 4.75 -37.66 -65.07
CA ALA A 759 3.92 -38.09 -66.21
C ALA A 759 4.55 -39.25 -66.99
N ALA A 760 3.80 -40.36 -67.01
CA ALA A 760 3.47 -41.22 -68.16
C ALA A 760 3.53 -42.71 -67.76
N ALA A 761 2.35 -43.33 -67.68
CA ALA A 761 1.93 -44.49 -68.50
C ALA A 761 2.39 -45.84 -67.93
N ALA A 762 1.68 -46.95 -68.03
CA ALA A 762 0.30 -47.34 -68.34
C ALA A 762 0.28 -48.87 -68.08
N SER A 763 -0.90 -49.44 -67.78
CA SER A 763 -1.24 -50.89 -67.76
C SER A 763 -0.42 -51.79 -66.81
N GLU A 764 -0.98 -52.65 -65.98
CA GLU A 764 -2.26 -53.40 -66.00
C GLU A 764 -3.07 -53.25 -64.72
#